data_AF-A0A953Z7T9-F1
#
_entry.id   AF-A0A953Z7T9-F1
#
_cell.length_a   1.000
_cell.length_b   1.000
_cell.length_c   1.000
_cell.angle_alpha   90.00
_cell.angle_beta   90.00
_cell.angle_gamma   90.00
#
_symmetry.space_group_name_H-M   'P 1'
#
loop_
_entity.id
_entity.type
_entity.pdbx_description
1 polymer ?
#
loop_
_entity_poly.entity_id
_entity_poly.type
_entity_poly.pdbx_seq_one_letter_code
_entity_poly.pdbx_strand_id
1 'polypeptide(L)'
;MHRFRLSVILVAFATLCFATGNVSAQGKPEPTPAEADLAKSASKILMKFANFARGKKHGPMEKQAYDLIVSDYEPDNKSVRSKLGYKLDDGEWKLSKRARRSEWADGTNRKNRFKVQQEWRATCEKLAAEHRELGLSLRDDAGALTDAGKRQLELAILFDPLDKAAHEALGHVGWDNGGVTYYGTEADVAFMKRMKEIETTALMLAQKDDYEVKPVDTLPEVLNNLGLEMYGAKSEHFTIFTRGTQENADDLVKWGERTIEFLDYLLGNMENEKRRLRAEMKGWAWIGFIWTPLEMDDLLANNPQLEKGKFKNVIFRDQGRPCEVSVDNMPSAMMDGVIGRCVHYGLGGTQLNNAGMLEGLHHAVTWFLKSTCITKFGSEPEGTTTGDDLVLPDGANWWLREMRNQAIARTDIPLNVIPRTELWKFSADARLKSWSYNVWALARFPDKWLRMTRSFPEKIPFPEEVEKNAESVYGMSLQTIEDDWRRWASGRGVTAAATGYGPPLLPEFPDEDELKALERLNQIRSATSVFNYFSDEDGADEKEKRKKKDDNARTWLAGLPECELDSESTAACKDHAVFLNMHEAHWVWPEAHEENPALAGFSPRGMRAGLRSVIVMSKGSLDAADSVDQWIGTVYHRFPLLEYNIKRFGLAHSGAQDEELIQRFGCERLGETVVLDMGSLEEPRVDESERQFAFVAWPPHEMKNVPRQFAYNELPNPLEDVGIGEEGQQKTGYPVSLQFSNLIVNQTSECTLRLYKAKKRGASYEKGDEVPCWLHTPNEPLLKRMVMRDVVFVIPKELLEANERYLAVATLTLKGGTETFEWVFTTGSSLQGLGRLK
;
A
#
# COMPACT_ATOMS: atom_id res chain seq x y z
N MET A 1 -37.09 35.51 30.52
CA MET A 1 -36.69 36.41 29.41
C MET A 1 -35.30 36.10 28.81
N HIS A 2 -34.82 34.84 28.81
CA HIS A 2 -33.53 34.48 28.19
C HIS A 2 -33.56 33.10 27.47
N ARG A 3 -34.52 32.90 26.57
CA ARG A 3 -34.58 31.71 25.69
C ARG A 3 -35.06 32.01 24.26
N PHE A 4 -34.69 33.16 23.70
CA PHE A 4 -35.16 33.56 22.36
C PHE A 4 -34.09 34.19 21.44
N ARG A 5 -32.80 33.89 21.63
CA ARG A 5 -31.71 34.43 20.77
C ARG A 5 -30.60 33.43 20.39
N LEU A 6 -30.87 32.12 20.37
CA LEU A 6 -29.87 31.12 19.92
C LEU A 6 -30.19 30.45 18.57
N SER A 7 -31.34 30.74 17.96
CA SER A 7 -31.79 30.04 16.74
C SER A 7 -31.56 30.80 15.43
N VAL A 8 -31.00 32.01 15.48
CA VAL A 8 -30.78 32.86 14.28
C VAL A 8 -29.31 32.92 13.84
N ILE A 9 -28.36 32.51 14.70
CA ILE A 9 -26.91 32.52 14.37
C ILE A 9 -26.42 31.14 13.90
N LEU A 10 -27.11 30.06 14.26
CA LEU A 10 -26.75 28.67 13.86
C LEU A 10 -27.19 28.27 12.45
N VAL A 11 -28.01 29.08 11.78
CA VAL A 11 -28.42 28.86 10.38
C VAL A 11 -27.50 29.61 9.38
N ALA A 12 -26.69 30.56 9.85
CA ALA A 12 -25.80 31.33 8.99
C ALA A 12 -24.45 30.64 8.68
N PHE A 13 -24.02 29.68 9.51
CA PHE A 13 -22.71 29.02 9.34
C PHE A 13 -22.76 27.71 8.53
N ALA A 14 -23.93 27.12 8.31
CA ALA A 14 -24.08 25.89 7.51
C ALA A 14 -24.14 26.14 5.99
N THR A 15 -24.21 27.41 5.55
CA THR A 15 -24.44 27.79 4.15
C THR A 15 -23.18 28.27 3.42
N LEU A 16 -22.04 28.46 4.11
CA LEU A 16 -20.81 28.98 3.47
C LEU A 16 -19.86 27.90 2.92
N CYS A 17 -20.02 26.62 3.27
CA CYS A 17 -19.06 25.57 2.91
C CYS A 17 -19.27 24.91 1.53
N PHE A 18 -20.14 25.47 0.67
CA PHE A 18 -20.36 25.00 -0.71
C PHE A 18 -20.00 26.06 -1.78
N ALA A 19 -19.29 27.13 -1.40
CA ALA A 19 -19.21 28.35 -2.19
C ALA A 19 -17.97 28.49 -3.11
N THR A 20 -17.07 27.50 -3.25
CA THR A 20 -16.05 27.57 -4.33
C THR A 20 -16.61 27.21 -5.71
N GLY A 21 -17.81 26.62 -5.78
CA GLY A 21 -18.59 26.46 -7.02
C GLY A 21 -19.75 27.46 -7.17
N ASN A 22 -20.08 28.22 -6.12
CA ASN A 22 -21.20 29.16 -6.05
C ASN A 22 -20.73 30.55 -5.58
N VAL A 23 -19.61 31.04 -6.11
CA VAL A 23 -19.45 32.49 -6.25
C VAL A 23 -20.68 32.93 -7.02
N SER A 24 -21.57 33.66 -6.34
CA SER A 24 -22.91 34.02 -6.78
C SER A 24 -22.95 34.26 -8.28
N ALA A 25 -23.88 33.61 -8.99
CA ALA A 25 -24.15 33.82 -10.42
C ALA A 25 -24.46 35.29 -10.80
N GLN A 26 -24.48 36.20 -9.81
CA GLN A 26 -24.52 37.65 -10.01
C GLN A 26 -23.16 38.14 -10.52
N GLY A 27 -22.99 38.15 -11.84
CA GLY A 27 -21.91 38.87 -12.52
C GLY A 27 -21.04 38.04 -13.48
N LYS A 28 -21.28 36.73 -13.63
CA LYS A 28 -20.65 36.00 -14.74
C LYS A 28 -21.33 36.42 -16.05
N PRO A 29 -20.57 36.83 -17.09
CA PRO A 29 -21.15 37.10 -18.39
C PRO A 29 -21.90 35.85 -18.88
N GLU A 30 -23.04 36.05 -19.54
CA GLU A 30 -23.75 34.94 -20.16
C GLU A 30 -22.82 34.23 -21.15
N PRO A 31 -22.79 32.88 -21.17
CA PRO A 31 -21.96 32.16 -22.12
C PRO A 31 -22.34 32.54 -23.55
N THR A 32 -21.35 32.74 -24.39
CA THR A 32 -21.58 32.96 -25.83
C THR A 32 -22.32 31.76 -26.43
N PRO A 33 -23.03 31.91 -27.58
CA PRO A 33 -23.67 30.77 -28.24
C PRO A 33 -22.71 29.60 -28.51
N ALA A 34 -21.47 29.90 -28.88
CA ALA A 34 -20.43 28.89 -29.10
C ALA A 34 -20.04 28.15 -27.81
N GLU A 35 -19.91 28.86 -26.69
CA GLU A 35 -19.67 28.23 -25.38
C GLU A 35 -20.86 27.38 -24.92
N ALA A 36 -22.08 27.87 -25.13
CA ALA A 36 -23.29 27.12 -24.79
C ALA A 36 -23.43 25.85 -25.64
N ASP A 37 -23.05 25.89 -26.92
CA ASP A 37 -23.07 24.75 -27.81
C ASP A 37 -21.96 23.74 -27.48
N LEU A 38 -20.75 24.21 -27.18
CA LEU A 38 -19.67 23.35 -26.69
C LEU A 38 -20.05 22.71 -25.35
N ALA A 39 -20.65 23.46 -24.42
CA ALA A 39 -21.05 22.91 -23.11
C ALA A 39 -22.08 21.78 -23.25
N LYS A 40 -23.04 21.91 -24.18
CA LYS A 40 -23.99 20.83 -24.52
C LYS A 40 -23.29 19.64 -25.19
N SER A 41 -22.35 19.90 -26.11
CA SER A 41 -21.54 18.84 -26.78
C SER A 41 -20.74 18.05 -25.75
N ALA A 42 -19.98 18.75 -24.91
CA ALA A 42 -19.16 18.17 -23.86
C ALA A 42 -19.99 17.38 -22.85
N SER A 43 -21.12 17.94 -22.40
CA SER A 43 -22.05 17.23 -21.52
C SER A 43 -22.57 15.93 -22.14
N LYS A 44 -22.87 15.93 -23.45
CA LYS A 44 -23.29 14.73 -24.19
C LYS A 44 -22.16 13.70 -24.30
N ILE A 45 -20.93 14.14 -24.57
CA ILE A 45 -19.74 13.26 -24.65
C ILE A 45 -19.47 12.61 -23.28
N LEU A 46 -19.42 13.41 -22.22
CA LEU A 46 -19.21 12.92 -20.86
C LEU A 46 -20.36 12.03 -20.38
N MET A 47 -21.62 12.34 -20.73
CA MET A 47 -22.76 11.48 -20.42
C MET A 47 -22.64 10.12 -21.13
N LYS A 48 -22.20 10.11 -22.39
CA LYS A 48 -21.95 8.86 -23.14
C LYS A 48 -20.86 8.05 -22.44
N PHE A 49 -19.75 8.67 -22.07
CA PHE A 49 -18.68 8.01 -21.31
C PHE A 49 -19.17 7.49 -19.96
N ALA A 50 -19.92 8.29 -19.19
CA ALA A 50 -20.44 7.88 -17.89
C ALA A 50 -21.35 6.65 -18.02
N ASN A 51 -22.22 6.61 -19.04
CA ASN A 51 -23.05 5.43 -19.32
C ASN A 51 -22.21 4.22 -19.76
N PHE A 52 -21.12 4.43 -20.50
CA PHE A 52 -20.16 3.38 -20.84
C PHE A 52 -19.48 2.81 -19.59
N ALA A 53 -18.90 3.68 -18.74
CA ALA A 53 -18.27 3.30 -17.48
C ALA A 53 -19.25 2.56 -16.56
N ARG A 54 -20.49 3.05 -16.43
CA ARG A 54 -21.59 2.36 -15.74
C ARG A 54 -21.85 0.97 -16.31
N GLY A 55 -21.96 0.85 -17.63
CA GLY A 55 -22.16 -0.44 -18.31
C GLY A 55 -20.99 -1.41 -18.10
N LYS A 56 -19.82 -0.88 -17.74
CA LYS A 56 -18.63 -1.63 -17.33
C LYS A 56 -18.51 -1.81 -15.82
N LYS A 57 -19.44 -1.31 -15.01
CA LYS A 57 -19.42 -1.31 -13.54
C LYS A 57 -18.23 -0.53 -12.93
N HIS A 58 -17.71 0.48 -13.63
CA HIS A 58 -16.61 1.32 -13.12
C HIS A 58 -17.17 2.59 -12.47
N GLY A 59 -17.67 2.48 -11.23
CA GLY A 59 -18.32 3.58 -10.50
C GLY A 59 -17.49 4.86 -10.37
N PRO A 60 -16.18 4.81 -10.05
CA PRO A 60 -15.38 6.04 -9.90
C PRO A 60 -15.30 6.89 -11.18
N MET A 61 -15.06 6.27 -12.33
CA MET A 61 -14.99 6.96 -13.62
C MET A 61 -16.37 7.45 -14.08
N GLU A 62 -17.44 6.71 -13.77
CA GLU A 62 -18.81 7.18 -13.97
C GLU A 62 -19.08 8.47 -13.17
N LYS A 63 -18.76 8.46 -11.86
CA LYS A 63 -18.90 9.64 -10.99
C LYS A 63 -18.12 10.81 -11.52
N GLN A 64 -16.85 10.59 -11.90
CA GLN A 64 -15.97 11.62 -12.42
C GLN A 64 -16.58 12.36 -13.61
N ALA A 65 -17.15 11.63 -14.57
CA ALA A 65 -17.77 12.25 -15.72
C ALA A 65 -19.05 13.02 -15.34
N TYR A 66 -19.82 12.56 -14.36
CA TYR A 66 -20.96 13.30 -13.83
C TYR A 66 -20.57 14.55 -13.07
N ASP A 67 -19.52 14.48 -12.24
CA ASP A 67 -19.00 15.63 -11.53
C ASP A 67 -18.57 16.71 -12.53
N LEU A 68 -17.82 16.34 -13.59
CA LEU A 68 -17.40 17.27 -14.65
C LEU A 68 -18.58 17.93 -15.37
N ILE A 69 -19.67 17.19 -15.64
CA ILE A 69 -20.88 17.78 -16.22
C ILE A 69 -21.45 18.85 -15.29
N VAL A 70 -21.57 18.57 -13.99
CA VAL A 70 -22.18 19.51 -13.04
C VAL A 70 -21.25 20.67 -12.67
N SER A 71 -19.94 20.46 -12.61
CA SER A 71 -18.99 21.54 -12.28
C SER A 71 -18.77 22.50 -13.44
N ASP A 72 -18.60 21.98 -14.66
CA ASP A 72 -17.98 22.76 -15.74
C ASP A 72 -18.92 23.10 -16.90
N TYR A 73 -20.05 22.40 -17.03
CA TYR A 73 -20.92 22.52 -18.21
C TYR A 73 -22.39 22.81 -17.91
N GLU A 74 -23.06 21.93 -17.19
CA GLU A 74 -24.49 21.98 -16.92
C GLU A 74 -24.77 21.85 -15.41
N PRO A 75 -24.53 22.92 -14.62
CA PRO A 75 -24.67 22.89 -13.17
C PRO A 75 -26.09 22.59 -12.71
N ASP A 76 -27.10 22.73 -13.55
CA ASP A 76 -28.50 22.40 -13.24
C ASP A 76 -29.01 21.12 -13.94
N ASN A 77 -28.10 20.27 -14.46
CA ASN A 77 -28.51 19.01 -15.07
C ASN A 77 -29.19 18.09 -14.05
N LYS A 78 -30.54 18.11 -14.07
CA LYS A 78 -31.39 17.36 -13.14
C LYS A 78 -31.09 15.86 -13.15
N SER A 79 -30.80 15.30 -14.33
CA SER A 79 -30.52 13.87 -14.48
C SER A 79 -29.20 13.50 -13.81
N VAL A 80 -28.14 14.26 -14.08
CA VAL A 80 -26.80 14.03 -13.51
C VAL A 80 -26.80 14.24 -12.00
N ARG A 81 -27.37 15.35 -11.53
CA ARG A 81 -27.45 15.63 -10.10
C ARG A 81 -28.21 14.58 -9.32
N SER A 82 -29.33 14.09 -9.85
CA SER A 82 -30.07 12.98 -9.25
C SER A 82 -29.20 11.71 -9.15
N LYS A 83 -28.42 11.39 -10.20
CA LYS A 83 -27.47 10.27 -10.18
C LYS A 83 -26.33 10.48 -9.16
N LEU A 84 -25.85 11.71 -8.99
CA LEU A 84 -24.90 12.11 -7.94
C LEU A 84 -25.51 12.12 -6.52
N GLY A 85 -26.80 11.81 -6.39
CA GLY A 85 -27.50 11.75 -5.12
C GLY A 85 -27.99 13.12 -4.62
N TYR A 86 -27.97 14.17 -5.43
CA TYR A 86 -28.59 15.44 -5.08
C TYR A 86 -30.11 15.39 -5.25
N LYS A 87 -30.82 16.14 -4.41
CA LYS A 87 -32.25 16.39 -4.52
C LYS A 87 -32.48 17.89 -4.53
N LEU A 88 -33.42 18.32 -5.36
CA LEU A 88 -33.86 19.71 -5.36
C LEU A 88 -34.82 19.89 -4.17
N ASP A 89 -34.41 20.70 -3.20
CA ASP A 89 -35.15 21.01 -1.98
C ASP A 89 -35.24 22.53 -1.84
N ASP A 90 -36.45 23.07 -1.91
CA ASP A 90 -36.72 24.51 -1.96
C ASP A 90 -35.95 25.28 -3.06
N GLY A 91 -35.77 24.63 -4.23
CA GLY A 91 -35.05 25.23 -5.36
C GLY A 91 -33.52 25.15 -5.25
N GLU A 92 -32.98 24.60 -4.17
CA GLU A 92 -31.54 24.37 -3.99
C GLU A 92 -31.20 22.88 -4.12
N TRP A 93 -30.08 22.59 -4.77
CA TRP A 93 -29.56 21.23 -4.86
C TRP A 93 -28.88 20.82 -3.56
N LYS A 94 -29.57 20.01 -2.76
CA LYS A 94 -29.03 19.47 -1.51
C LYS A 94 -28.62 18.01 -1.70
N LEU A 95 -27.42 17.68 -1.22
CA LEU A 95 -26.94 16.30 -1.28
C LEU A 95 -27.78 15.42 -0.37
N SER A 96 -28.27 14.28 -0.86
CA SER A 96 -29.08 13.35 -0.06
C SER A 96 -28.29 12.84 1.14
N LYS A 97 -29.00 12.34 2.16
CA LYS A 97 -28.39 11.59 3.27
C LYS A 97 -27.51 10.46 2.72
N ARG A 98 -26.36 10.20 3.37
CA ARG A 98 -25.33 9.21 2.94
C ARG A 98 -25.93 7.87 2.54
N ALA A 99 -26.85 7.32 3.32
CA ALA A 99 -27.53 6.04 3.08
C ALA A 99 -28.38 5.96 1.78
N ARG A 100 -28.58 7.07 1.07
CA ARG A 100 -29.32 7.14 -0.20
C ARG A 100 -28.43 7.49 -1.39
N ARG A 101 -27.12 7.68 -1.18
CA ARG A 101 -26.17 8.01 -2.25
C ARG A 101 -25.75 6.72 -2.93
N SER A 102 -25.50 6.78 -4.24
CA SER A 102 -24.84 5.68 -4.94
C SER A 102 -23.47 5.44 -4.33
N GLU A 103 -23.16 4.18 -4.07
CA GLU A 103 -21.79 3.75 -3.77
C GLU A 103 -21.06 3.68 -5.10
N TRP A 104 -20.12 4.60 -5.31
CA TRP A 104 -19.32 4.69 -6.54
C TRP A 104 -18.19 3.67 -6.55
N ALA A 105 -18.50 2.42 -6.21
CA ALA A 105 -17.52 1.35 -6.11
C ALA A 105 -17.04 0.90 -7.50
N ASP A 106 -15.77 0.47 -7.59
CA ASP A 106 -15.23 -0.17 -8.78
C ASP A 106 -15.56 -1.67 -8.77
N GLY A 107 -16.65 -2.05 -9.45
CA GLY A 107 -17.04 -3.45 -9.66
C GLY A 107 -16.69 -3.97 -11.06
N THR A 108 -15.77 -3.29 -11.77
CA THR A 108 -15.37 -3.66 -13.12
C THR A 108 -14.38 -4.84 -13.09
N ASN A 109 -14.41 -5.67 -14.13
CA ASN A 109 -13.35 -6.63 -14.35
C ASN A 109 -12.18 -6.01 -15.13
N ARG A 110 -11.00 -6.62 -15.09
CA ARG A 110 -9.77 -6.12 -15.74
C ARG A 110 -9.96 -5.66 -17.19
N LYS A 111 -10.51 -6.54 -18.04
CA LYS A 111 -10.74 -6.26 -19.46
C LYS A 111 -11.63 -5.04 -19.66
N ASN A 112 -12.63 -4.87 -18.80
CA ASN A 112 -13.50 -3.72 -18.84
C ASN A 112 -12.83 -2.46 -18.25
N ARG A 113 -12.01 -2.56 -17.20
CA ARG A 113 -11.22 -1.44 -16.66
C ARG A 113 -10.36 -0.81 -17.74
N PHE A 114 -9.62 -1.64 -18.46
CA PHE A 114 -8.77 -1.22 -19.56
C PHE A 114 -9.57 -0.50 -20.66
N LYS A 115 -10.72 -1.07 -21.07
CA LYS A 115 -11.62 -0.41 -22.03
C LYS A 115 -12.15 0.93 -21.54
N VAL A 116 -12.44 1.06 -20.24
CA VAL A 116 -12.84 2.33 -19.63
C VAL A 116 -11.72 3.36 -19.73
N GLN A 117 -10.47 2.98 -19.46
CA GLN A 117 -9.32 3.90 -19.58
C GLN A 117 -9.08 4.33 -21.02
N GLN A 118 -9.17 3.40 -22.00
CA GLN A 118 -9.07 3.75 -23.42
C GLN A 118 -10.18 4.71 -23.88
N GLU A 119 -11.45 4.41 -23.55
CA GLU A 119 -12.56 5.28 -23.90
C GLU A 119 -12.46 6.64 -23.19
N TRP A 120 -11.93 6.67 -21.95
CA TRP A 120 -11.68 7.91 -21.22
C TRP A 120 -10.62 8.75 -21.91
N ARG A 121 -9.50 8.14 -22.32
CA ARG A 121 -8.45 8.84 -23.09
C ARG A 121 -9.00 9.42 -24.39
N ALA A 122 -9.74 8.63 -25.17
CA ALA A 122 -10.36 9.11 -26.40
C ALA A 122 -11.36 10.25 -26.14
N THR A 123 -12.08 10.18 -25.02
CA THR A 123 -12.98 11.25 -24.55
C THR A 123 -12.20 12.52 -24.22
N CYS A 124 -11.10 12.39 -23.47
CA CYS A 124 -10.20 13.49 -23.12
C CYS A 124 -9.57 14.15 -24.35
N GLU A 125 -8.96 13.37 -25.25
CA GLU A 125 -8.33 13.89 -26.47
C GLU A 125 -9.32 14.70 -27.31
N LYS A 126 -10.57 14.20 -27.41
CA LYS A 126 -11.64 14.91 -28.12
C LYS A 126 -12.03 16.22 -27.42
N LEU A 127 -12.31 16.18 -26.12
CA LEU A 127 -12.73 17.37 -25.36
C LEU A 127 -11.63 18.42 -25.30
N ALA A 128 -10.37 18.01 -25.10
CA ALA A 128 -9.22 18.89 -25.14
C ALA A 128 -9.14 19.65 -26.48
N ALA A 129 -9.31 18.95 -27.60
CA ALA A 129 -9.29 19.57 -28.92
C ALA A 129 -10.44 20.58 -29.11
N GLU A 130 -11.68 20.23 -28.76
CA GLU A 130 -12.84 21.13 -28.89
C GLU A 130 -12.68 22.39 -28.02
N HIS A 131 -12.19 22.23 -26.78
CA HIS A 131 -11.92 23.34 -25.87
C HIS A 131 -10.77 24.24 -26.33
N ARG A 132 -9.67 23.64 -26.80
CA ARG A 132 -8.51 24.38 -27.34
C ARG A 132 -8.93 25.23 -28.54
N GLU A 133 -9.67 24.66 -29.49
CA GLU A 133 -10.11 25.38 -30.69
C GLU A 133 -10.97 26.60 -30.34
N LEU A 134 -11.99 26.41 -29.49
CA LEU A 134 -12.83 27.52 -29.05
C LEU A 134 -12.03 28.56 -28.26
N GLY A 135 -11.20 28.13 -27.30
CA GLY A 135 -10.39 29.03 -26.48
C GLY A 135 -9.44 29.90 -27.30
N LEU A 136 -8.79 29.35 -28.32
CA LEU A 136 -7.93 30.09 -29.24
C LEU A 136 -8.68 31.11 -30.11
N SER A 137 -9.98 30.87 -30.36
CA SER A 137 -10.85 31.75 -31.16
C SER A 137 -11.42 32.94 -30.37
N LEU A 138 -11.52 32.83 -29.04
CA LEU A 138 -12.14 33.83 -28.16
C LEU A 138 -11.14 34.92 -27.73
N ARG A 139 -10.79 35.78 -28.68
CA ARG A 139 -9.89 36.94 -28.48
C ARG A 139 -10.66 38.26 -28.53
N ASP A 140 -10.15 39.25 -27.82
CA ASP A 140 -10.64 40.64 -27.92
C ASP A 140 -10.14 41.33 -29.20
N ASP A 141 -10.58 42.57 -29.43
CA ASP A 141 -10.19 43.36 -30.59
C ASP A 141 -8.67 43.65 -30.66
N ALA A 142 -7.97 43.54 -29.53
CA ALA A 142 -6.51 43.68 -29.44
C ALA A 142 -5.77 42.34 -29.67
N GLY A 143 -6.49 41.24 -29.88
CA GLY A 143 -5.96 39.90 -30.07
C GLY A 143 -5.58 39.18 -28.77
N ALA A 144 -5.86 39.77 -27.60
CA ALA A 144 -5.62 39.13 -26.31
C ALA A 144 -6.74 38.13 -25.98
N LEU A 145 -6.45 37.10 -25.18
CA LEU A 145 -7.46 36.14 -24.75
C LEU A 145 -8.48 36.80 -23.82
N THR A 146 -9.76 36.63 -24.14
CA THR A 146 -10.86 36.96 -23.22
C THR A 146 -10.84 36.02 -22.01
N ASP A 147 -11.51 36.38 -20.91
CA ASP A 147 -11.63 35.49 -19.75
C ASP A 147 -12.36 34.18 -20.10
N ALA A 148 -13.32 34.25 -21.02
CA ALA A 148 -13.97 33.08 -21.61
C ALA A 148 -12.95 32.21 -22.36
N GLY A 149 -12.12 32.82 -23.22
CA GLY A 149 -11.05 32.13 -23.94
C GLY A 149 -10.05 31.43 -23.02
N LYS A 150 -9.60 32.12 -21.96
CA LYS A 150 -8.72 31.52 -20.93
C LYS A 150 -9.36 30.32 -20.27
N ARG A 151 -10.62 30.45 -19.82
CA ARG A 151 -11.37 29.34 -19.20
C ARG A 151 -11.46 28.12 -20.13
N GLN A 152 -11.71 28.32 -21.42
CA GLN A 152 -11.75 27.20 -22.38
C GLN A 152 -10.38 26.52 -22.52
N LEU A 153 -9.28 27.28 -22.54
CA LEU A 153 -7.93 26.71 -22.59
C LEU A 153 -7.56 25.98 -21.29
N GLU A 154 -8.00 26.47 -20.14
CA GLU A 154 -7.84 25.76 -18.85
C GLU A 154 -8.60 24.42 -18.85
N LEU A 155 -9.81 24.39 -19.44
CA LEU A 155 -10.55 23.14 -19.66
C LEU A 155 -9.84 22.22 -20.67
N ALA A 156 -9.18 22.76 -21.70
CA ALA A 156 -8.38 21.94 -22.60
C ALA A 156 -7.25 21.22 -21.84
N ILE A 157 -6.52 21.94 -21.00
CA ILE A 157 -5.45 21.40 -20.14
C ILE A 157 -5.99 20.39 -19.11
N LEU A 158 -7.22 20.56 -18.63
CA LEU A 158 -7.85 19.60 -17.73
C LEU A 158 -7.98 18.21 -18.38
N PHE A 159 -8.28 18.15 -19.68
CA PHE A 159 -8.44 16.89 -20.42
C PHE A 159 -7.14 16.38 -21.03
N ASP A 160 -6.28 17.28 -21.52
CA ASP A 160 -4.94 16.98 -22.02
C ASP A 160 -3.91 17.88 -21.32
N PRO A 161 -3.34 17.43 -20.19
CA PRO A 161 -2.37 18.21 -19.41
C PRO A 161 -1.06 18.53 -20.15
N LEU A 162 -0.83 17.94 -21.33
CA LEU A 162 0.35 18.18 -22.16
C LEU A 162 0.02 18.98 -23.43
N ASP A 163 -1.18 19.58 -23.50
CA ASP A 163 -1.61 20.43 -24.61
C ASP A 163 -0.77 21.71 -24.72
N LYS A 164 0.35 21.58 -25.42
CA LYS A 164 1.32 22.66 -25.63
C LYS A 164 0.67 23.95 -26.14
N ALA A 165 -0.27 23.84 -27.09
CA ALA A 165 -0.89 25.03 -27.70
C ALA A 165 -1.79 25.77 -26.70
N ALA A 166 -2.53 25.04 -25.86
CA ALA A 166 -3.32 25.66 -24.79
C ALA A 166 -2.42 26.32 -23.74
N HIS A 167 -1.34 25.65 -23.34
CA HIS A 167 -0.35 26.19 -22.41
C HIS A 167 0.34 27.46 -22.93
N GLU A 168 0.83 27.45 -24.17
CA GLU A 168 1.47 28.63 -24.79
C GLU A 168 0.50 29.81 -24.89
N ALA A 169 -0.76 29.57 -25.24
CA ALA A 169 -1.78 30.62 -25.31
C ALA A 169 -2.09 31.23 -23.92
N LEU A 170 -2.06 30.43 -22.86
CA LEU A 170 -2.23 30.89 -21.48
C LEU A 170 -0.97 31.57 -20.89
N GLY A 171 0.14 31.60 -21.63
CA GLY A 171 1.41 32.12 -21.12
C GLY A 171 2.07 31.23 -20.07
N HIS A 172 1.73 29.94 -20.06
CA HIS A 172 2.40 28.95 -19.22
C HIS A 172 3.84 28.73 -19.70
N VAL A 173 4.73 28.37 -18.77
CA VAL A 173 6.14 28.12 -19.06
C VAL A 173 6.43 26.63 -19.12
N GLY A 174 7.35 26.22 -20.00
CA GLY A 174 7.77 24.84 -20.17
C GLY A 174 8.95 24.46 -19.27
N TRP A 175 8.99 23.20 -18.85
CA TRP A 175 10.10 22.57 -18.14
C TRP A 175 10.37 21.19 -18.74
N ASP A 176 11.56 21.01 -19.32
CA ASP A 176 12.02 19.70 -19.81
C ASP A 176 12.56 18.87 -18.65
N ASN A 177 12.00 17.67 -18.49
CA ASN A 177 12.45 16.68 -17.53
C ASN A 177 12.46 15.30 -18.22
N GLY A 178 13.66 14.83 -18.58
CA GLY A 178 13.83 13.51 -19.18
C GLY A 178 13.27 13.36 -20.60
N GLY A 179 13.27 14.44 -21.39
CA GLY A 179 12.79 14.41 -22.78
C GLY A 179 11.29 14.63 -22.92
N VAL A 180 10.59 14.84 -21.81
CA VAL A 180 9.19 15.28 -21.77
C VAL A 180 9.16 16.72 -21.28
N THR A 181 8.54 17.60 -22.07
CA THR A 181 8.30 18.99 -21.64
C THR A 181 6.95 19.10 -20.95
N TYR A 182 6.98 19.44 -19.67
CA TYR A 182 5.82 19.74 -18.87
C TYR A 182 5.58 21.25 -18.87
N TYR A 183 4.33 21.69 -19.00
CA TYR A 183 4.01 23.11 -19.03
C TYR A 183 3.16 23.48 -17.82
N GLY A 184 3.26 24.71 -17.31
CA GLY A 184 2.41 25.13 -16.20
C GLY A 184 2.57 26.61 -15.88
N THR A 185 1.84 27.10 -14.88
CA THR A 185 2.15 28.42 -14.31
C THR A 185 3.58 28.41 -13.75
N GLU A 186 4.19 29.58 -13.53
CA GLU A 186 5.51 29.65 -12.88
C GLU A 186 5.52 28.93 -11.53
N ALA A 187 4.43 29.03 -10.77
CA ALA A 187 4.28 28.36 -9.49
C ALA A 187 4.14 26.83 -9.63
N ASP A 188 3.46 26.34 -10.68
CA ASP A 188 3.39 24.91 -10.98
C ASP A 188 4.77 24.38 -11.41
N VAL A 189 5.50 25.10 -12.26
CA VAL A 189 6.85 24.72 -12.68
C VAL A 189 7.85 24.76 -11.53
N ALA A 190 7.75 25.75 -10.63
CA ALA A 190 8.54 25.79 -9.41
C ALA A 190 8.25 24.57 -8.51
N PHE A 191 6.97 24.20 -8.34
CA PHE A 191 6.56 23.01 -7.62
C PHE A 191 7.13 21.72 -8.23
N MET A 192 6.98 21.54 -9.55
CA MET A 192 7.46 20.34 -10.25
C MET A 192 8.99 20.20 -10.17
N LYS A 193 9.72 21.31 -10.38
CA LYS A 193 11.18 21.35 -10.20
C LYS A 193 11.59 21.02 -8.78
N ARG A 194 10.91 21.58 -7.77
CA ARG A 194 11.22 21.33 -6.37
C ARG A 194 10.95 19.88 -5.98
N MET A 195 9.85 19.30 -6.43
CA MET A 195 9.56 17.87 -6.20
C MET A 195 10.68 17.00 -6.78
N LYS A 196 11.08 17.26 -8.03
CA LYS A 196 12.19 16.54 -8.67
C LYS A 196 13.53 16.74 -7.96
N GLU A 197 13.78 17.95 -7.46
CA GLU A 197 14.97 18.27 -6.66
C GLU A 197 14.99 17.48 -5.35
N ILE A 198 13.85 17.39 -4.64
CA ILE A 198 13.69 16.60 -3.42
C ILE A 198 13.95 15.12 -3.73
N GLU A 199 13.32 14.55 -4.76
CA GLU A 199 13.52 13.16 -5.19
C GLU A 199 14.98 12.87 -5.56
N THR A 200 15.61 13.78 -6.32
CA THR A 200 17.01 13.64 -6.73
C THR A 200 17.95 13.70 -5.52
N THR A 201 17.68 14.61 -4.58
CA THR A 201 18.47 14.73 -3.35
C THR A 201 18.31 13.52 -2.46
N ALA A 202 17.07 13.04 -2.27
CA ALA A 202 16.79 11.84 -1.51
C ALA A 202 17.51 10.63 -2.11
N LEU A 203 17.46 10.48 -3.44
CA LEU A 203 18.22 9.44 -4.14
C LEU A 203 19.72 9.60 -3.88
N MET A 204 20.32 10.77 -4.14
CA MET A 204 21.76 10.99 -3.90
C MET A 204 22.19 10.65 -2.47
N LEU A 205 21.38 11.00 -1.47
CA LEU A 205 21.67 10.66 -0.07
C LEU A 205 21.51 9.18 0.20
N ALA A 206 20.49 8.54 -0.39
CA ALA A 206 20.31 7.10 -0.30
C ALA A 206 21.49 6.31 -0.91
N GLN A 207 22.12 6.88 -1.95
CA GLN A 207 23.33 6.34 -2.60
C GLN A 207 24.64 6.60 -1.82
N LYS A 208 24.62 7.53 -0.86
CA LYS A 208 25.82 7.98 -0.14
C LYS A 208 26.27 6.92 0.88
N ASP A 209 27.53 6.54 0.83
CA ASP A 209 28.10 5.45 1.65
C ASP A 209 29.40 5.82 2.41
N ASP A 210 29.82 7.09 2.35
CA ASP A 210 31.05 7.58 2.97
C ASP A 210 30.92 7.99 4.45
N TYR A 211 29.88 7.50 5.14
CA TYR A 211 29.67 7.77 6.56
C TYR A 211 30.65 6.95 7.42
N GLU A 212 31.26 7.60 8.41
CA GLU A 212 32.11 6.90 9.38
C GLU A 212 31.25 6.01 10.29
N VAL A 213 31.41 4.70 10.15
CA VAL A 213 30.75 3.68 10.96
C VAL A 213 31.78 2.87 11.73
N LYS A 214 31.49 2.61 13.00
CA LYS A 214 32.33 1.79 13.89
C LYS A 214 31.52 0.64 14.47
N PRO A 215 32.00 -0.62 14.41
CA PRO A 215 31.34 -1.70 15.11
C PRO A 215 31.36 -1.47 16.63
N VAL A 216 30.35 -1.99 17.31
CA VAL A 216 30.20 -1.91 18.77
C VAL A 216 30.14 -3.33 19.33
N ASP A 217 31.28 -3.78 19.87
CA ASP A 217 31.44 -5.17 20.34
C ASP A 217 30.72 -5.47 21.67
N THR A 218 30.37 -4.44 22.44
CA THR A 218 29.73 -4.59 23.75
C THR A 218 28.24 -4.34 23.65
N LEU A 219 27.45 -5.39 23.87
CA LEU A 219 25.99 -5.29 23.93
C LEU A 219 25.53 -4.59 25.23
N PRO A 220 24.48 -3.76 25.17
CA PRO A 220 23.76 -3.31 26.37
C PRO A 220 23.26 -4.51 27.17
N GLU A 221 23.30 -4.42 28.51
CA GLU A 221 22.90 -5.51 29.42
C GLU A 221 21.52 -6.09 29.06
N VAL A 222 20.56 -5.20 28.74
CA VAL A 222 19.20 -5.57 28.33
C VAL A 222 19.17 -6.48 27.11
N LEU A 223 20.00 -6.21 26.09
CA LEU A 223 20.09 -7.03 24.88
C LEU A 223 20.95 -8.29 25.11
N ASN A 224 22.00 -8.17 25.92
CA ASN A 224 22.85 -9.31 26.27
C ASN A 224 22.07 -10.41 27.01
N ASN A 225 21.10 -10.03 27.84
CA ASN A 225 20.23 -10.95 28.58
C ASN A 225 19.37 -11.85 27.68
N LEU A 226 19.19 -11.50 26.40
CA LEU A 226 18.47 -12.33 25.44
C LEU A 226 19.27 -13.55 24.96
N GLY A 227 20.61 -13.52 25.06
CA GLY A 227 21.47 -14.57 24.52
C GLY A 227 21.38 -14.74 23.00
N LEU A 228 20.88 -13.73 22.29
CA LEU A 228 20.80 -13.70 20.84
C LEU A 228 22.09 -13.16 20.24
N GLU A 229 22.41 -13.64 19.03
CA GLU A 229 23.48 -13.05 18.23
C GLU A 229 23.03 -11.69 17.67
N MET A 230 23.61 -10.64 18.24
CA MET A 230 23.26 -9.24 17.95
C MET A 230 24.52 -8.51 17.48
N TYR A 231 24.37 -7.64 16.50
CA TYR A 231 25.44 -6.83 15.94
C TYR A 231 25.20 -5.37 16.26
N GLY A 232 26.27 -4.64 16.59
CA GLY A 232 26.21 -3.24 16.99
C GLY A 232 27.02 -2.37 16.05
N ALA A 233 26.49 -1.20 15.70
CA ALA A 233 27.20 -0.19 14.92
C ALA A 233 26.97 1.20 15.51
N LYS A 234 27.92 2.09 15.29
CA LYS A 234 27.90 3.47 15.77
C LYS A 234 28.35 4.44 14.68
N SER A 235 27.61 5.52 14.54
CA SER A 235 27.93 6.68 13.71
C SER A 235 28.11 7.94 14.58
N GLU A 236 28.11 9.13 13.98
CA GLU A 236 28.18 10.40 14.72
C GLU A 236 26.97 10.60 15.65
N HIS A 237 25.77 10.25 15.18
CA HIS A 237 24.51 10.53 15.87
C HIS A 237 23.83 9.29 16.46
N PHE A 238 24.18 8.08 15.99
CA PHE A 238 23.46 6.86 16.36
C PHE A 238 24.36 5.80 16.97
N THR A 239 23.76 4.97 17.81
CA THR A 239 24.27 3.64 18.14
C THR A 239 23.10 2.68 17.97
N ILE A 240 23.22 1.73 17.06
CA ILE A 240 22.14 0.81 16.71
C ILE A 240 22.63 -0.62 16.93
N PHE A 241 21.76 -1.43 17.50
CA PHE A 241 21.93 -2.87 17.61
C PHE A 241 20.83 -3.55 16.81
N THR A 242 21.18 -4.59 16.07
CA THR A 242 20.19 -5.39 15.35
C THR A 242 20.55 -6.86 15.40
N ARG A 243 19.53 -7.70 15.41
CA ARG A 243 19.69 -9.10 15.06
C ARG A 243 19.96 -9.21 13.55
N GLY A 244 20.92 -10.04 13.14
CA GLY A 244 21.26 -10.22 11.73
C GLY A 244 22.75 -10.27 11.47
N THR A 245 23.25 -9.34 10.68
CA THR A 245 24.67 -9.25 10.29
C THR A 245 25.26 -7.91 10.72
N GLN A 246 26.59 -7.80 10.75
CA GLN A 246 27.26 -6.52 10.96
C GLN A 246 26.92 -5.51 9.87
N GLU A 247 26.81 -5.95 8.62
CA GLU A 247 26.41 -5.12 7.48
C GLU A 247 25.04 -4.48 7.70
N ASN A 248 24.06 -5.23 8.21
CA ASN A 248 22.75 -4.68 8.57
C ASN A 248 22.86 -3.60 9.65
N ALA A 249 23.68 -3.80 10.68
CA ALA A 249 23.88 -2.81 11.74
C ALA A 249 24.54 -1.53 11.18
N ASP A 250 25.57 -1.69 10.36
CA ASP A 250 26.30 -0.61 9.72
C ASP A 250 25.38 0.22 8.82
N ASP A 251 24.55 -0.45 8.02
CA ASP A 251 23.60 0.23 7.14
C ASP A 251 22.50 0.97 7.91
N LEU A 252 22.01 0.43 9.03
CA LEU A 252 21.00 1.11 9.84
C LEU A 252 21.51 2.45 10.38
N VAL A 253 22.76 2.52 10.86
CA VAL A 253 23.32 3.80 11.32
C VAL A 253 23.54 4.76 10.15
N LYS A 254 23.97 4.28 8.98
CA LYS A 254 24.06 5.11 7.76
C LYS A 254 22.70 5.68 7.37
N TRP A 255 21.63 4.89 7.42
CA TRP A 255 20.27 5.38 7.15
C TRP A 255 19.82 6.46 8.13
N GLY A 256 20.23 6.37 9.41
CA GLY A 256 20.06 7.47 10.36
C GLY A 256 20.75 8.75 9.90
N GLU A 257 22.03 8.67 9.51
CA GLU A 257 22.80 9.84 9.03
C GLU A 257 22.23 10.42 7.73
N ARG A 258 21.86 9.56 6.76
CA ARG A 258 21.18 9.95 5.51
C ARG A 258 19.91 10.73 5.79
N THR A 259 19.13 10.30 6.79
CA THR A 259 17.89 10.97 7.18
C THR A 259 18.16 12.33 7.80
N ILE A 260 19.17 12.47 8.67
CA ILE A 260 19.57 13.76 9.24
C ILE A 260 19.97 14.73 8.12
N GLU A 261 20.80 14.31 7.17
CA GLU A 261 21.22 15.16 6.05
C GLU A 261 20.03 15.54 5.15
N PHE A 262 19.10 14.62 4.92
CA PHE A 262 17.92 14.90 4.11
C PHE A 262 16.98 15.88 4.81
N LEU A 263 16.75 15.72 6.12
CA LEU A 263 15.99 16.67 6.93
C LEU A 263 16.68 18.05 6.97
N ASP A 264 18.01 18.10 7.09
CA ASP A 264 18.77 19.36 6.99
C ASP A 264 18.53 20.05 5.65
N TYR A 265 18.50 19.30 4.54
CA TYR A 265 18.16 19.82 3.22
C TYR A 265 16.71 20.36 3.17
N LEU A 266 15.74 19.60 3.69
CA LEU A 266 14.33 20.02 3.72
C LEU A 266 14.09 21.24 4.60
N LEU A 267 14.89 21.42 5.67
CA LEU A 267 14.87 22.59 6.55
C LEU A 267 15.45 23.85 5.89
N GLY A 268 16.15 23.74 4.75
CA GLY A 268 16.62 24.89 3.97
C GLY A 268 17.52 25.82 4.80
N ASN A 269 17.08 27.05 5.07
CA ASN A 269 17.87 28.05 5.82
C ASN A 269 17.58 28.08 7.34
N MET A 270 16.85 27.11 7.88
CA MET A 270 16.44 27.08 9.29
C MET A 270 17.57 26.56 10.23
N GLU A 271 18.69 27.29 10.34
CA GLU A 271 19.90 26.84 11.06
C GLU A 271 19.69 26.45 12.54
N ASN A 272 18.75 27.10 13.23
CA ASN A 272 18.40 26.72 14.60
C ASN A 272 17.76 25.33 14.67
N GLU A 273 16.95 24.99 13.66
CA GLU A 273 16.27 23.70 13.59
C GLU A 273 17.23 22.57 13.23
N LYS A 274 18.16 22.82 12.30
CA LYS A 274 19.22 21.88 11.96
C LYS A 274 20.09 21.52 13.17
N ARG A 275 20.51 22.55 13.92
CA ARG A 275 21.29 22.34 15.16
C ARG A 275 20.52 21.55 16.19
N ARG A 276 19.22 21.81 16.34
CA ARG A 276 18.36 21.07 17.27
C ARG A 276 18.19 19.62 16.83
N LEU A 277 17.88 19.37 15.55
CA LEU A 277 17.78 18.03 14.97
C LEU A 277 19.00 17.16 15.31
N ARG A 278 20.20 17.66 15.01
CA ARG A 278 21.46 16.96 15.30
C ARG A 278 21.69 16.74 16.81
N ALA A 279 21.35 17.73 17.64
CA ALA A 279 21.52 17.64 19.09
C ALA A 279 20.59 16.59 19.72
N GLU A 280 19.32 16.54 19.30
CA GLU A 280 18.34 15.56 19.77
C GLU A 280 18.75 14.13 19.39
N MET A 281 19.26 13.92 18.18
CA MET A 281 19.71 12.60 17.74
C MET A 281 20.90 12.09 18.56
N LYS A 282 21.87 12.95 18.88
CA LYS A 282 22.99 12.62 19.80
C LYS A 282 22.52 12.31 21.24
N GLY A 283 21.31 12.70 21.60
CA GLY A 283 20.74 12.48 22.92
C GLY A 283 20.43 11.02 23.25
N TRP A 284 20.31 10.15 22.23
CA TRP A 284 19.98 8.74 22.40
C TRP A 284 21.16 7.92 22.93
N ALA A 285 20.86 6.96 23.81
CA ALA A 285 21.83 5.96 24.23
C ALA A 285 22.08 4.95 23.11
N TRP A 286 21.01 4.33 22.62
CA TRP A 286 21.02 3.39 21.49
C TRP A 286 19.59 3.00 21.07
N ILE A 287 19.46 2.38 19.89
CA ILE A 287 18.21 1.79 19.37
C ILE A 287 18.48 0.31 19.04
N GLY A 288 17.60 -0.59 19.45
CA GLY A 288 17.71 -2.03 19.25
C GLY A 288 16.59 -2.58 18.37
N PHE A 289 16.92 -3.50 17.46
CA PHE A 289 15.95 -4.25 16.66
C PHE A 289 16.11 -5.75 16.89
N ILE A 290 15.01 -6.39 17.28
CA ILE A 290 14.84 -7.85 17.34
C ILE A 290 13.81 -8.26 16.27
N TRP A 291 13.76 -9.53 15.89
CA TRP A 291 13.02 -9.95 14.70
C TRP A 291 11.59 -10.38 14.98
N THR A 292 11.32 -10.94 16.16
CA THR A 292 10.03 -11.59 16.40
C THR A 292 9.32 -11.12 17.66
N PRO A 293 7.98 -11.18 17.71
CA PRO A 293 7.25 -10.92 18.95
C PRO A 293 7.62 -11.88 20.09
N LEU A 294 8.02 -13.12 19.78
CA LEU A 294 8.49 -14.07 20.78
C LEU A 294 9.79 -13.61 21.43
N GLU A 295 10.72 -13.05 20.64
CA GLU A 295 11.95 -12.45 21.17
C GLU A 295 11.65 -11.22 22.05
N MET A 296 10.56 -10.50 21.79
CA MET A 296 10.11 -9.39 22.64
C MET A 296 9.55 -9.90 23.96
N ASP A 297 8.79 -11.00 23.93
CA ASP A 297 8.31 -11.63 25.15
C ASP A 297 9.49 -12.16 26.00
N ASP A 298 10.50 -12.76 25.36
CA ASP A 298 11.75 -13.17 26.00
C ASP A 298 12.54 -11.97 26.57
N LEU A 299 12.56 -10.83 25.86
CA LEU A 299 13.19 -9.59 26.32
C LEU A 299 12.57 -9.13 27.63
N LEU A 300 11.24 -9.08 27.68
CA LEU A 300 10.49 -8.64 28.86
C LEU A 300 10.62 -9.63 30.01
N ALA A 301 10.62 -10.94 29.73
CA ALA A 301 10.81 -11.98 30.74
C ALA A 301 12.21 -11.93 31.38
N ASN A 302 13.24 -11.68 30.58
CA ASN A 302 14.63 -11.61 31.06
C ASN A 302 15.01 -10.24 31.64
N ASN A 303 14.16 -9.22 31.48
CA ASN A 303 14.39 -7.86 31.96
C ASN A 303 13.14 -7.32 32.68
N PRO A 304 12.83 -7.81 33.90
CA PRO A 304 11.58 -7.47 34.61
C PRO A 304 11.47 -5.99 35.01
N GLN A 305 12.56 -5.22 34.92
CA GLN A 305 12.56 -3.77 35.09
C GLN A 305 11.97 -3.01 33.89
N LEU A 306 11.82 -3.67 32.74
CA LEU A 306 11.18 -3.10 31.57
C LEU A 306 9.67 -3.27 31.71
N GLU A 307 8.94 -2.18 31.56
CA GLU A 307 7.49 -2.23 31.44
C GLU A 307 7.13 -2.25 29.96
N LYS A 308 6.21 -3.14 29.57
CA LYS A 308 5.62 -3.08 28.24
C LYS A 308 4.83 -1.78 28.14
N GLY A 309 5.38 -0.82 27.39
CA GLY A 309 4.74 0.46 27.15
C GLY A 309 3.43 0.29 26.37
N LYS A 310 2.73 1.41 26.16
CA LYS A 310 1.53 1.46 25.29
C LYS A 310 1.84 1.19 23.81
N PHE A 311 3.12 1.14 23.43
CA PHE A 311 3.57 1.01 22.07
C PHE A 311 4.17 -0.38 21.83
N LYS A 312 4.29 -0.78 20.55
CA LYS A 312 4.96 -2.05 20.16
C LYS A 312 6.44 -2.10 20.55
N ASN A 313 7.06 -0.94 20.71
CA ASN A 313 8.43 -0.74 21.16
C ASN A 313 8.51 -0.52 22.68
N VAL A 314 9.62 -0.95 23.26
CA VAL A 314 9.95 -0.75 24.67
C VAL A 314 10.94 0.40 24.78
N ILE A 315 10.47 1.57 25.21
CA ILE A 315 11.30 2.77 25.45
C ILE A 315 11.64 2.84 26.94
N PHE A 316 12.92 3.00 27.26
CA PHE A 316 13.41 3.14 28.63
C PHE A 316 14.65 4.04 28.67
N ARG A 317 15.31 4.14 29.82
CA ARG A 317 16.55 4.92 29.97
C ARG A 317 17.74 4.02 30.30
N ASP A 318 18.82 4.22 29.55
CA ASP A 318 20.13 3.65 29.82
C ASP A 318 21.12 4.79 30.09
N GLN A 319 21.77 4.74 31.26
CA GLN A 319 22.65 5.81 31.76
C GLN A 319 21.99 7.20 31.70
N GLY A 320 20.68 7.27 31.96
CA GLY A 320 19.91 8.51 31.95
C GLY A 320 19.53 9.03 30.56
N ARG A 321 19.94 8.38 29.47
CA ARG A 321 19.57 8.72 28.09
C ARG A 321 18.48 7.78 27.55
N PRO A 322 17.59 8.24 26.66
CA PRO A 322 16.57 7.38 26.06
C PRO A 322 17.20 6.28 25.20
N CYS A 323 16.66 5.08 25.30
CA CYS A 323 16.94 3.93 24.45
C CYS A 323 15.65 3.16 24.18
N GLU A 324 15.67 2.33 23.14
CA GLU A 324 14.48 1.65 22.66
C GLU A 324 14.79 0.27 22.08
N VAL A 325 13.88 -0.69 22.24
CA VAL A 325 13.88 -1.97 21.50
C VAL A 325 12.58 -2.11 20.70
N SER A 326 12.70 -2.44 19.42
CA SER A 326 11.59 -2.69 18.48
C SER A 326 11.65 -4.07 17.86
N VAL A 327 10.49 -4.54 17.37
CA VAL A 327 10.35 -5.80 16.63
C VAL A 327 10.18 -5.50 15.15
N ASP A 328 11.22 -5.77 14.36
CA ASP A 328 11.24 -5.65 12.90
C ASP A 328 12.24 -6.67 12.35
N ASN A 329 11.87 -7.53 11.40
CA ASN A 329 12.75 -8.56 10.83
C ASN A 329 13.23 -8.27 9.40
N MET A 330 12.66 -7.26 8.74
CA MET A 330 13.06 -6.84 7.40
C MET A 330 13.97 -5.61 7.51
N PRO A 331 15.13 -5.57 6.82
CA PRO A 331 16.01 -4.41 6.83
C PRO A 331 15.27 -3.10 6.47
N SER A 332 14.39 -3.12 5.45
CA SER A 332 13.48 -2.01 5.13
C SER A 332 12.60 -1.51 6.27
N ALA A 333 11.98 -2.39 7.06
CA ALA A 333 11.16 -1.98 8.19
C ALA A 333 12.01 -1.37 9.31
N MET A 334 13.19 -1.94 9.58
CA MET A 334 14.13 -1.37 10.55
C MET A 334 14.61 0.03 10.10
N MET A 335 14.98 0.20 8.83
CA MET A 335 15.41 1.48 8.26
C MET A 335 14.29 2.53 8.31
N ASP A 336 13.06 2.17 7.95
CA ASP A 336 11.89 3.04 8.11
C ASP A 336 11.68 3.45 9.57
N GLY A 337 11.88 2.50 10.50
CA GLY A 337 11.91 2.78 11.93
C GLY A 337 13.00 3.79 12.31
N VAL A 338 14.21 3.68 11.78
CA VAL A 338 15.29 4.65 12.04
C VAL A 338 14.92 6.03 11.47
N ILE A 339 14.39 6.08 10.25
CA ILE A 339 13.93 7.31 9.59
C ILE A 339 12.86 8.00 10.46
N GLY A 340 11.84 7.25 10.89
CA GLY A 340 10.76 7.78 11.72
C GLY A 340 11.26 8.31 13.06
N ARG A 341 12.27 7.68 13.68
CA ARG A 341 12.89 8.22 14.90
C ARG A 341 13.60 9.55 14.65
N CYS A 342 14.27 9.70 13.52
CA CYS A 342 14.88 10.97 13.13
C CYS A 342 13.82 12.07 12.96
N VAL A 343 12.69 11.75 12.31
CA VAL A 343 11.61 12.72 12.08
C VAL A 343 10.90 13.07 13.38
N HIS A 344 10.40 12.06 14.10
CA HIS A 344 9.66 12.26 15.34
C HIS A 344 10.57 12.91 16.37
N TYR A 345 11.68 12.31 16.77
CA TYR A 345 12.48 12.87 17.87
C TYR A 345 13.29 14.10 17.44
N GLY A 346 13.83 14.12 16.23
CA GLY A 346 14.71 15.18 15.76
C GLY A 346 13.97 16.49 15.48
N LEU A 347 12.71 16.42 15.04
CA LEU A 347 11.89 17.61 14.86
C LEU A 347 11.06 17.97 16.10
N GLY A 348 11.23 17.26 17.22
CA GLY A 348 10.74 17.64 18.56
C GLY A 348 9.51 16.86 19.06
N GLY A 349 9.33 15.61 18.65
CA GLY A 349 8.10 14.79 18.72
C GLY A 349 7.60 14.41 20.11
N THR A 350 8.29 14.76 21.19
CA THR A 350 7.71 14.73 22.56
C THR A 350 7.13 16.07 22.99
N GLN A 351 7.48 17.16 22.30
CA GLN A 351 7.05 18.54 22.56
C GLN A 351 6.24 19.14 21.40
N LEU A 352 6.15 18.44 20.27
CA LEU A 352 5.37 18.90 19.13
C LEU A 352 3.91 18.53 19.29
N ASN A 353 3.08 19.57 19.20
CA ASN A 353 1.66 19.57 19.50
C ASN A 353 0.77 18.91 18.44
N ASN A 354 1.35 18.36 17.37
CA ASN A 354 0.58 17.77 16.28
C ASN A 354 1.26 16.51 15.73
N ALA A 355 1.05 15.43 16.46
CA ALA A 355 1.61 14.13 16.15
C ALA A 355 1.07 13.55 14.82
N GLY A 356 -0.19 13.86 14.44
CA GLY A 356 -0.77 13.41 13.17
C GLY A 356 -0.10 14.01 11.93
N MET A 357 0.31 15.28 11.98
CA MET A 357 1.08 15.91 10.89
C MET A 357 2.52 15.37 10.82
N LEU A 358 3.12 15.07 11.98
CA LEU A 358 4.45 14.46 12.06
C LEU A 358 4.46 13.04 11.50
N GLU A 359 3.43 12.23 11.77
CA GLU A 359 3.27 10.89 11.17
C GLU A 359 3.30 10.97 9.65
N GLY A 360 2.54 11.90 9.07
CA GLY A 360 2.53 12.12 7.63
C GLY A 360 3.87 12.58 7.08
N LEU A 361 4.60 13.41 7.82
CA LEU A 361 5.94 13.85 7.45
C LEU A 361 6.95 12.70 7.51
N HIS A 362 6.88 11.86 8.55
CA HIS A 362 7.70 10.64 8.65
C HIS A 362 7.50 9.79 7.41
N HIS A 363 6.25 9.42 7.11
CA HIS A 363 5.97 8.64 5.91
C HIS A 363 6.42 9.33 4.63
N ALA A 364 6.31 10.66 4.51
CA ALA A 364 6.77 11.39 3.33
C ALA A 364 8.29 11.29 3.18
N VAL A 365 9.03 11.44 4.27
CA VAL A 365 10.50 11.34 4.30
C VAL A 365 10.95 9.90 3.98
N THR A 366 10.35 8.90 4.62
CA THR A 366 10.62 7.49 4.31
C THR A 366 10.32 7.20 2.85
N TRP A 367 9.21 7.70 2.33
CA TRP A 367 8.81 7.47 0.96
C TRP A 367 9.81 8.08 -0.04
N PHE A 368 10.32 9.29 0.20
CA PHE A 368 11.37 9.86 -0.66
C PHE A 368 12.69 9.08 -0.59
N LEU A 369 13.08 8.63 0.60
CA LEU A 369 14.38 8.01 0.83
C LEU A 369 14.43 6.52 0.44
N LYS A 370 13.38 5.76 0.76
CA LYS A 370 13.32 4.29 0.58
C LYS A 370 12.08 3.81 -0.18
N SER A 371 11.14 4.70 -0.54
CA SER A 371 9.88 4.32 -1.19
C SER A 371 9.00 3.37 -0.36
N THR A 372 9.14 3.40 0.96
CA THR A 372 8.34 2.61 1.91
C THR A 372 7.49 3.50 2.82
N CYS A 373 6.42 2.93 3.38
CA CYS A 373 5.54 3.55 4.39
C CYS A 373 5.09 2.49 5.43
N ILE A 374 6.01 1.67 5.92
CA ILE A 374 5.72 0.44 6.67
C ILE A 374 5.53 0.74 8.16
N THR A 375 6.45 1.49 8.76
CA THR A 375 6.49 1.71 10.20
C THR A 375 5.38 2.67 10.64
N LYS A 376 4.65 2.30 11.69
CA LYS A 376 3.61 3.14 12.30
C LYS A 376 4.12 3.68 13.63
N PHE A 377 4.07 4.99 13.85
CA PHE A 377 4.35 5.58 15.16
C PHE A 377 3.03 5.82 15.89
N GLY A 378 2.80 5.08 16.97
CA GLY A 378 1.55 5.18 17.73
C GLY A 378 1.30 3.99 18.65
N SER A 379 0.57 4.23 19.74
CA SER A 379 0.14 3.16 20.64
C SER A 379 -0.99 2.37 20.00
N GLU A 380 -1.02 1.06 20.24
CA GLU A 380 -2.23 0.27 19.98
C GLU A 380 -3.36 0.80 20.89
N PRO A 381 -4.58 0.99 20.38
CA PRO A 381 -5.68 1.54 21.18
C PRO A 381 -5.98 0.66 22.42
N GLU A 382 -5.97 1.26 23.61
CA GLU A 382 -6.28 0.56 24.88
C GLU A 382 -7.74 0.10 24.91
N GLY A 383 -7.97 -1.21 25.04
CA GLY A 383 -9.29 -1.79 25.32
C GLY A 383 -10.15 -2.12 24.11
N THR A 384 -9.67 -1.92 22.87
CA THR A 384 -10.32 -2.45 21.66
C THR A 384 -9.79 -3.85 21.39
N THR A 385 -10.40 -4.87 21.99
CA THR A 385 -10.21 -6.28 21.61
C THR A 385 -10.88 -6.61 20.27
N THR A 386 -11.66 -5.68 19.70
CA THR A 386 -12.23 -5.75 18.36
C THR A 386 -11.31 -5.00 17.39
N GLY A 387 -10.68 -5.76 16.49
CA GLY A 387 -9.70 -5.30 15.51
C GLY A 387 -10.25 -4.40 14.41
N ASP A 388 -10.85 -3.27 14.76
CA ASP A 388 -11.29 -2.23 13.82
C ASP A 388 -10.12 -1.35 13.32
N ASP A 389 -8.90 -1.60 13.80
CA ASP A 389 -7.70 -1.09 13.14
C ASP A 389 -7.61 -1.77 11.78
N LEU A 390 -8.07 -1.06 10.74
CA LEU A 390 -7.66 -1.34 9.37
C LEU A 390 -6.13 -1.49 9.40
N VAL A 391 -5.65 -2.72 9.25
CA VAL A 391 -4.27 -2.99 8.91
C VAL A 391 -4.10 -2.37 7.53
N LEU A 392 -3.66 -1.12 7.51
CA LEU A 392 -3.30 -0.45 6.28
C LEU A 392 -2.33 -1.35 5.53
N PRO A 393 -2.54 -1.57 4.22
CA PRO A 393 -1.54 -2.21 3.40
C PRO A 393 -0.25 -1.42 3.53
N ASP A 394 0.85 -2.12 3.77
CA ASP A 394 2.16 -1.51 3.94
C ASP A 394 2.74 -0.97 2.61
N GLY A 395 2.05 -1.23 1.48
CA GLY A 395 2.47 -0.86 0.14
C GLY A 395 2.08 0.56 -0.26
N ALA A 396 3.07 1.40 -0.59
CA ALA A 396 2.83 2.77 -1.06
C ALA A 396 2.04 2.84 -2.40
N ASN A 397 2.01 1.78 -3.21
CA ASN A 397 1.18 1.71 -4.42
C ASN A 397 -0.32 1.75 -4.08
N TRP A 398 -0.75 1.00 -3.05
CA TRP A 398 -2.12 1.09 -2.56
C TRP A 398 -2.44 2.50 -2.09
N TRP A 399 -1.53 3.15 -1.35
CA TRP A 399 -1.73 4.51 -0.84
C TRP A 399 -1.87 5.51 -2.00
N LEU A 400 -0.99 5.48 -3.00
CA LEU A 400 -1.09 6.36 -4.18
C LEU A 400 -2.44 6.20 -4.88
N ARG A 401 -2.87 4.97 -5.09
CA ARG A 401 -4.14 4.68 -5.77
C ARG A 401 -5.34 5.07 -4.92
N GLU A 402 -5.34 4.75 -3.63
CA GLU A 402 -6.45 5.07 -2.75
C GLU A 402 -6.58 6.59 -2.57
N MET A 403 -5.46 7.30 -2.39
CA MET A 403 -5.43 8.77 -2.38
C MET A 403 -6.05 9.32 -3.67
N ARG A 404 -5.66 8.79 -4.83
CA ARG A 404 -6.19 9.20 -6.14
C ARG A 404 -7.70 8.97 -6.22
N ASN A 405 -8.17 7.79 -5.84
CA ASN A 405 -9.59 7.45 -5.84
C ASN A 405 -10.38 8.37 -4.91
N GLN A 406 -9.88 8.60 -3.69
CA GLN A 406 -10.52 9.47 -2.70
C GLN A 406 -10.56 10.93 -3.14
N ALA A 407 -9.46 11.43 -3.72
CA ALA A 407 -9.39 12.80 -4.25
C ALA A 407 -10.35 12.99 -5.45
N ILE A 408 -10.39 12.02 -6.38
CA ILE A 408 -11.33 12.02 -7.52
C ILE A 408 -12.79 11.97 -7.02
N ALA A 409 -13.07 11.11 -6.05
CA ALA A 409 -14.41 10.92 -5.52
C ALA A 409 -14.83 12.04 -4.54
N ARG A 410 -13.89 12.87 -4.08
CA ARG A 410 -14.04 13.80 -2.95
C ARG A 410 -14.55 13.10 -1.69
N THR A 411 -13.99 11.93 -1.42
CA THR A 411 -14.26 11.12 -0.21
C THR A 411 -13.08 11.12 0.74
N ASP A 412 -11.99 11.83 0.41
CA ASP A 412 -10.84 12.03 1.28
C ASP A 412 -11.22 12.76 2.58
N ILE A 413 -10.51 12.48 3.66
CA ILE A 413 -10.68 13.21 4.91
C ILE A 413 -10.23 14.67 4.72
N PRO A 414 -11.02 15.67 5.19
CA PRO A 414 -10.60 17.06 5.14
C PRO A 414 -9.33 17.32 5.96
N LEU A 415 -8.44 18.16 5.43
CA LEU A 415 -7.16 18.50 6.05
C LEU A 415 -7.32 19.06 7.47
N ASN A 416 -8.45 19.72 7.78
CA ASN A 416 -8.71 20.24 9.11
C ASN A 416 -8.85 19.16 10.19
N VAL A 417 -9.09 17.90 9.80
CA VAL A 417 -9.19 16.75 10.72
C VAL A 417 -7.80 16.30 11.18
N ILE A 418 -6.78 16.39 10.33
CA ILE A 418 -5.45 15.82 10.61
C ILE A 418 -4.82 16.38 11.89
N PRO A 419 -4.79 17.71 12.11
CA PRO A 419 -4.30 18.29 13.36
C PRO A 419 -5.10 17.95 14.62
N ARG A 420 -6.28 17.36 14.45
CA ARG A 420 -7.26 17.13 15.52
C ARG A 420 -7.34 15.66 15.93
N THR A 421 -6.72 14.78 15.15
CA THR A 421 -6.75 13.34 15.40
C THR A 421 -5.50 12.94 16.18
N GLU A 422 -5.72 12.42 17.38
CA GLU A 422 -4.65 11.82 18.18
C GLU A 422 -4.08 10.58 17.47
N LEU A 423 -2.77 10.30 17.61
CA LEU A 423 -2.11 9.18 16.91
C LEU A 423 -2.78 7.82 17.14
N TRP A 424 -3.27 7.56 18.34
CA TRP A 424 -3.95 6.30 18.68
C TRP A 424 -5.36 6.19 18.07
N LYS A 425 -5.94 7.30 17.59
CA LYS A 425 -7.19 7.33 16.81
C LYS A 425 -6.94 7.53 15.30
N PHE A 426 -5.69 7.49 14.87
CA PHE A 426 -5.30 7.91 13.54
C PHE A 426 -5.69 6.84 12.52
N SER A 427 -6.84 7.04 11.88
CA SER A 427 -7.39 6.11 10.91
C SER A 427 -6.50 5.96 9.67
N ALA A 428 -6.74 4.90 8.93
CA ALA A 428 -6.18 4.66 7.60
C ALA A 428 -6.24 5.91 6.69
N ASP A 429 -7.42 6.49 6.55
CA ASP A 429 -7.66 7.68 5.74
C ASP A 429 -6.93 8.92 6.29
N ALA A 430 -6.80 9.04 7.62
CA ALA A 430 -6.09 10.16 8.24
C ALA A 430 -4.58 10.06 7.95
N ARG A 431 -4.00 8.85 8.05
CA ARG A 431 -2.60 8.58 7.64
C ARG A 431 -2.38 8.90 6.17
N LEU A 432 -3.25 8.37 5.31
CA LEU A 432 -3.17 8.57 3.86
C LEU A 432 -3.20 10.07 3.48
N LYS A 433 -4.14 10.82 4.06
CA LYS A 433 -4.25 12.26 3.86
C LYS A 433 -3.04 13.01 4.43
N SER A 434 -2.57 12.65 5.62
CA SER A 434 -1.42 13.31 6.25
C SER A 434 -0.13 13.10 5.46
N TRP A 435 0.14 11.87 5.02
CA TRP A 435 1.29 11.52 4.19
C TRP A 435 1.27 12.30 2.87
N SER A 436 0.21 12.15 2.09
CA SER A 436 0.10 12.80 0.78
C SER A 436 0.13 14.32 0.86
N TYR A 437 -0.48 14.90 1.91
CA TYR A 437 -0.37 16.33 2.17
C TYR A 437 1.07 16.76 2.45
N ASN A 438 1.83 16.02 3.26
CA ASN A 438 3.21 16.37 3.57
C ASN A 438 4.12 16.23 2.35
N VAL A 439 3.98 15.18 1.53
CA VAL A 439 4.68 15.04 0.24
C VAL A 439 4.46 16.28 -0.62
N TRP A 440 3.19 16.68 -0.79
CA TRP A 440 2.83 17.88 -1.55
C TRP A 440 3.36 19.18 -0.92
N ALA A 441 3.20 19.36 0.40
CA ALA A 441 3.55 20.59 1.09
C ALA A 441 5.06 20.86 1.12
N LEU A 442 5.90 19.81 1.21
CA LEU A 442 7.36 19.94 1.16
C LEU A 442 7.84 20.57 -0.16
N ALA A 443 7.19 20.24 -1.27
CA ALA A 443 7.50 20.82 -2.58
C ALA A 443 6.76 22.14 -2.85
N ARG A 444 5.50 22.25 -2.43
CA ARG A 444 4.65 23.42 -2.71
C ARG A 444 4.97 24.62 -1.84
N PHE A 445 5.34 24.38 -0.57
CA PHE A 445 5.62 25.41 0.43
C PHE A 445 6.89 25.08 1.24
N PRO A 446 8.06 25.05 0.58
CA PRO A 446 9.31 24.58 1.18
C PRO A 446 9.75 25.40 2.39
N ASP A 447 9.29 26.65 2.53
CA ASP A 447 9.59 27.57 3.62
C ASP A 447 8.52 27.61 4.74
N LYS A 448 7.37 26.93 4.55
CA LYS A 448 6.21 27.03 5.45
C LYS A 448 5.74 25.71 6.05
N TRP A 449 6.07 24.57 5.45
CA TRP A 449 5.59 23.25 5.89
C TRP A 449 5.86 23.00 7.38
N LEU A 450 7.07 23.31 7.86
CA LEU A 450 7.43 23.07 9.26
C LEU A 450 6.65 23.99 10.22
N ARG A 451 6.43 25.24 9.80
CA ARG A 451 5.63 26.18 10.59
C ARG A 451 4.20 25.67 10.75
N MET A 452 3.59 25.15 9.68
CA MET A 452 2.27 24.54 9.74
C MET A 452 2.24 23.34 10.70
N THR A 453 3.22 22.44 10.61
CA THR A 453 3.29 21.25 11.49
C THR A 453 3.40 21.63 12.97
N ARG A 454 4.04 22.76 13.31
CA ARG A 454 4.34 23.13 14.71
C ARG A 454 3.40 24.15 15.35
N SER A 455 2.57 24.83 14.58
CA SER A 455 1.85 26.01 15.08
C SER A 455 0.57 25.68 15.88
N PHE A 456 0.28 24.40 16.10
CA PHE A 456 -0.86 23.95 16.90
C PHE A 456 -0.53 23.97 18.41
N PRO A 457 -1.53 24.17 19.29
CA PRO A 457 -1.35 24.07 20.74
C PRO A 457 -1.33 22.61 21.23
N GLU A 458 -0.78 22.34 22.43
CA GLU A 458 -0.76 20.98 23.04
C GLU A 458 -2.16 20.33 23.12
N LYS A 459 -3.21 21.16 23.20
CA LYS A 459 -4.60 20.71 23.21
C LYS A 459 -5.10 20.52 21.78
N ILE A 460 -5.97 19.53 21.58
CA ILE A 460 -6.65 19.28 20.30
C ILE A 460 -7.30 20.57 19.79
N PRO A 461 -6.89 21.11 18.62
CA PRO A 461 -7.39 22.39 18.13
C PRO A 461 -8.85 22.29 17.64
N PHE A 462 -9.58 23.39 17.72
CA PHE A 462 -10.88 23.53 17.06
C PHE A 462 -10.72 23.75 15.55
N PRO A 463 -11.71 23.38 14.70
CA PRO A 463 -11.64 23.59 13.26
C PRO A 463 -11.26 25.02 12.84
N GLU A 464 -11.80 26.02 13.53
CA GLU A 464 -11.54 27.44 13.28
C GLU A 464 -10.10 27.85 13.60
N GLU A 465 -9.48 27.19 14.59
CA GLU A 465 -8.07 27.40 14.91
C GLU A 465 -7.17 26.81 13.83
N VAL A 466 -7.55 25.67 13.24
CA VAL A 466 -6.85 25.09 12.10
C VAL A 466 -6.95 25.99 10.87
N GLU A 467 -8.14 26.54 10.59
CA GLU A 467 -8.37 27.50 9.49
C GLU A 467 -7.50 28.75 9.67
N LYS A 468 -7.62 29.42 10.82
CA LYS A 468 -6.85 30.62 11.14
C LYS A 468 -5.35 30.38 11.07
N ASN A 469 -4.92 29.19 11.46
CA ASN A 469 -3.52 28.80 11.39
C ASN A 469 -3.05 28.67 9.92
N ALA A 470 -3.83 28.02 9.07
CA ALA A 470 -3.52 27.90 7.65
C ALA A 470 -3.49 29.26 6.94
N GLU A 471 -4.45 30.14 7.24
CA GLU A 471 -4.43 31.52 6.73
C GLU A 471 -3.18 32.29 7.18
N SER A 472 -2.78 32.14 8.45
CA SER A 472 -1.59 32.78 9.01
C SER A 472 -0.27 32.26 8.42
N VAL A 473 -0.19 30.96 8.15
CA VAL A 473 1.04 30.31 7.63
C VAL A 473 1.14 30.44 6.12
N TYR A 474 0.08 30.07 5.40
CA TYR A 474 0.09 29.99 3.94
C TYR A 474 -0.39 31.27 3.25
N GLY A 475 -1.20 32.09 3.92
CA GLY A 475 -1.84 33.27 3.32
C GLY A 475 -3.10 32.92 2.53
N MET A 476 -3.69 31.75 2.76
CA MET A 476 -4.85 31.24 2.04
C MET A 476 -5.70 30.33 2.95
N SER A 477 -6.97 30.18 2.61
CA SER A 477 -7.90 29.32 3.34
C SER A 477 -7.54 27.83 3.22
N LEU A 478 -7.97 27.00 4.18
CA LEU A 478 -7.77 25.55 4.08
C LEU A 478 -8.45 24.98 2.85
N GLN A 479 -9.61 25.51 2.46
CA GLN A 479 -10.30 25.05 1.26
C GLN A 479 -9.46 25.25 0.00
N THR A 480 -8.76 26.38 -0.11
CA THR A 480 -7.87 26.65 -1.26
C THR A 480 -6.70 25.68 -1.29
N ILE A 481 -6.09 25.42 -0.13
CA ILE A 481 -5.00 24.44 0.04
C ILE A 481 -5.49 23.04 -0.35
N GLU A 482 -6.68 22.65 0.12
CA GLU A 482 -7.27 21.37 -0.18
C GLU A 482 -7.56 21.19 -1.67
N ASP A 483 -8.08 22.22 -2.34
CA ASP A 483 -8.39 22.14 -3.76
C ASP A 483 -7.11 22.06 -4.61
N ASP A 484 -6.04 22.78 -4.24
CA ASP A 484 -4.72 22.66 -4.90
C ASP A 484 -4.07 21.29 -4.65
N TRP A 485 -4.15 20.77 -3.41
CA TRP A 485 -3.72 19.41 -3.10
C TRP A 485 -4.53 18.37 -3.88
N ARG A 486 -5.86 18.47 -3.94
CA ARG A 486 -6.73 17.53 -4.69
C ARG A 486 -6.42 17.54 -6.18
N ARG A 487 -6.09 18.72 -6.75
CA ARG A 487 -5.64 18.83 -8.15
C ARG A 487 -4.46 17.89 -8.38
N TRP A 488 -3.41 17.99 -7.57
CA TRP A 488 -2.26 17.09 -7.62
C TRP A 488 -2.59 15.62 -7.26
N ALA A 489 -3.24 15.39 -6.12
CA ALA A 489 -3.50 14.06 -5.56
C ALA A 489 -4.48 13.22 -6.41
N SER A 490 -5.41 13.86 -7.13
CA SER A 490 -6.29 13.16 -8.07
C SER A 490 -5.55 12.61 -9.30
N GLY A 491 -4.25 12.90 -9.43
CA GLY A 491 -3.46 12.57 -10.59
C GLY A 491 -3.83 13.40 -11.83
N ARG A 492 -4.64 14.45 -11.65
CA ARG A 492 -5.12 15.29 -12.75
C ARG A 492 -4.22 16.51 -12.91
N GLY A 493 -3.93 16.82 -14.16
CA GLY A 493 -3.14 18.00 -14.48
C GLY A 493 -1.64 17.75 -14.49
N VAL A 494 -0.95 18.77 -14.99
CA VAL A 494 0.44 18.67 -15.40
C VAL A 494 1.39 18.46 -14.24
N THR A 495 1.08 19.01 -13.06
CA THR A 495 1.91 18.85 -11.86
C THR A 495 1.94 17.42 -11.39
N ALA A 496 0.81 16.70 -11.41
CA ALA A 496 0.77 15.29 -11.05
C ALA A 496 1.50 14.42 -12.09
N ALA A 497 1.32 14.70 -13.38
CA ALA A 497 2.01 14.00 -14.46
C ALA A 497 3.53 14.18 -14.39
N ALA A 498 4.01 15.41 -14.17
CA ALA A 498 5.43 15.73 -14.12
C ALA A 498 6.17 15.18 -12.91
N THR A 499 5.43 14.95 -11.83
CA THR A 499 5.98 14.43 -10.58
C THR A 499 5.89 12.90 -10.51
N GLY A 500 5.26 12.23 -11.48
CA GLY A 500 5.16 10.76 -11.52
C GLY A 500 4.08 10.18 -10.59
N TYR A 501 3.21 11.03 -10.03
CA TYR A 501 2.08 10.64 -9.16
C TYR A 501 0.74 10.59 -9.91
N GLY A 502 0.72 11.10 -11.16
CA GLY A 502 -0.40 10.92 -12.07
C GLY A 502 -0.65 9.43 -12.38
N PRO A 503 -1.89 9.03 -12.73
CA PRO A 503 -2.09 7.69 -13.27
C PRO A 503 -1.13 7.49 -14.46
N PRO A 504 -0.58 6.29 -14.67
CA PRO A 504 0.16 6.01 -15.89
C PRO A 504 -0.71 6.44 -17.08
N LEU A 505 -0.10 7.13 -18.05
CA LEU A 505 -0.82 7.77 -19.16
C LEU A 505 -1.67 6.80 -19.99
N LEU A 506 -1.51 5.49 -19.83
CA LEU A 506 -2.52 4.45 -20.00
C LEU A 506 -2.06 3.22 -19.20
N PRO A 507 -2.95 2.33 -18.72
CA PRO A 507 -2.52 0.98 -18.38
C PRO A 507 -1.91 0.33 -19.63
N GLU A 508 -0.71 -0.24 -19.54
CA GLU A 508 -0.18 -1.09 -20.61
C GLU A 508 -1.05 -2.36 -20.72
N PHE A 509 -1.20 -2.89 -21.94
CA PHE A 509 -1.81 -4.21 -22.09
C PHE A 509 -0.84 -5.24 -21.51
N PRO A 510 -1.32 -6.24 -20.76
CA PRO A 510 -0.47 -7.35 -20.41
C PRO A 510 0.09 -8.02 -21.64
N ASP A 511 1.31 -8.51 -21.52
CA ASP A 511 1.84 -9.48 -22.46
C ASP A 511 1.20 -10.87 -22.26
N GLU A 512 1.58 -11.81 -23.13
CA GLU A 512 1.05 -13.16 -23.12
C GLU A 512 1.46 -13.95 -21.87
N ASP A 513 2.66 -13.71 -21.35
CA ASP A 513 3.20 -14.44 -20.19
C ASP A 513 2.54 -13.99 -18.90
N GLU A 514 2.29 -12.68 -18.76
CA GLU A 514 1.46 -12.11 -17.70
C GLU A 514 0.05 -12.73 -17.68
N LEU A 515 -0.56 -12.92 -18.85
CA LEU A 515 -1.87 -13.55 -18.95
C LEU A 515 -1.84 -15.03 -18.57
N LYS A 516 -0.80 -15.78 -18.97
CA LYS A 516 -0.62 -17.18 -18.59
C LYS A 516 -0.47 -17.33 -17.07
N ALA A 517 0.36 -16.50 -16.45
CA ALA A 517 0.57 -16.51 -15.00
C ALA A 517 -0.71 -16.14 -14.25
N LEU A 518 -1.45 -15.13 -14.72
CA LEU A 518 -2.75 -14.75 -14.15
C LEU A 518 -3.77 -15.87 -14.25
N GLU A 519 -3.91 -16.50 -15.42
CA GLU A 519 -4.82 -17.63 -15.60
C GLU A 519 -4.44 -18.77 -14.67
N ARG A 520 -3.13 -19.06 -14.56
CA ARG A 520 -2.63 -20.13 -13.71
C ARG A 520 -2.88 -19.87 -12.23
N LEU A 521 -2.61 -18.65 -11.75
CA LEU A 521 -2.89 -18.26 -10.37
C LEU A 521 -4.39 -18.38 -10.05
N ASN A 522 -5.27 -17.94 -10.96
CA ASN A 522 -6.70 -18.06 -10.75
C ASN A 522 -7.20 -19.51 -10.78
N GLN A 523 -6.57 -20.40 -11.55
CA GLN A 523 -6.83 -21.85 -11.46
C GLN A 523 -6.47 -22.40 -10.07
N ILE A 524 -5.32 -22.00 -9.51
CA ILE A 524 -4.88 -22.41 -8.17
C ILE A 524 -5.85 -21.88 -7.09
N ARG A 525 -6.17 -20.58 -7.15
CA ARG A 525 -7.06 -19.93 -6.19
C ARG A 525 -8.46 -20.52 -6.21
N SER A 526 -9.04 -20.73 -7.39
CA SER A 526 -10.37 -21.34 -7.52
C SER A 526 -10.42 -22.80 -7.09
N ALA A 527 -9.31 -23.54 -7.19
CA ALA A 527 -9.21 -24.92 -6.71
C ALA A 527 -9.04 -25.04 -5.19
N THR A 528 -8.72 -23.95 -4.49
CA THR A 528 -8.38 -23.96 -3.05
C THR A 528 -9.57 -24.38 -2.18
N SER A 529 -9.31 -25.07 -1.06
CA SER A 529 -10.35 -25.45 -0.09
C SER A 529 -10.44 -24.44 1.03
N VAL A 530 -11.60 -23.80 1.15
CA VAL A 530 -11.89 -22.78 2.16
C VAL A 530 -12.87 -23.33 3.19
N PHE A 531 -12.69 -22.99 4.47
CA PHE A 531 -13.63 -23.34 5.53
C PHE A 531 -14.11 -22.08 6.28
N ASN A 532 -15.42 -21.92 6.41
CA ASN A 532 -16.04 -20.81 7.16
C ASN A 532 -16.13 -21.20 8.65
N TYR A 533 -15.65 -20.34 9.55
CA TYR A 533 -15.48 -20.72 10.97
C TYR A 533 -16.67 -20.40 11.90
N PHE A 534 -17.66 -19.62 11.49
CA PHE A 534 -18.69 -19.17 12.43
C PHE A 534 -19.99 -19.95 12.35
N SER A 535 -20.37 -20.55 13.48
CA SER A 535 -21.74 -20.96 13.78
C SER A 535 -22.60 -19.68 13.91
N ASP A 536 -23.86 -19.74 13.47
CA ASP A 536 -24.85 -18.64 13.58
C ASP A 536 -25.19 -18.23 15.06
N GLU A 537 -24.32 -18.48 16.03
CA GLU A 537 -24.59 -18.32 17.46
C GLU A 537 -24.56 -16.85 17.92
N ASP A 538 -23.72 -16.02 17.29
CA ASP A 538 -23.57 -14.58 17.60
C ASP A 538 -24.65 -13.73 16.90
N GLY A 539 -25.89 -13.83 17.38
CA GLY A 539 -26.93 -12.81 17.15
C GLY A 539 -28.14 -13.21 16.29
N ALA A 540 -28.22 -14.44 15.76
CA ALA A 540 -29.42 -14.91 15.06
C ALA A 540 -30.54 -15.36 16.03
N ASP A 541 -31.80 -15.10 15.66
CA ASP A 541 -32.99 -15.53 16.40
C ASP A 541 -33.08 -17.08 16.44
N GLU A 542 -33.57 -17.67 17.54
CA GLU A 542 -33.63 -19.14 17.77
C GLU A 542 -34.33 -19.91 16.63
N LYS A 543 -35.26 -19.26 15.93
CA LYS A 543 -35.96 -19.83 14.77
C LYS A 543 -35.10 -19.94 13.52
N GLU A 544 -34.20 -18.97 13.26
CA GLU A 544 -33.24 -19.06 12.15
C GLU A 544 -32.15 -20.11 12.45
N LYS A 545 -31.74 -20.19 13.72
CA LYS A 545 -30.78 -21.20 14.21
C LYS A 545 -31.25 -22.64 13.96
N ARG A 546 -32.56 -22.92 14.05
CA ARG A 546 -33.11 -24.27 13.80
C ARG A 546 -33.25 -24.64 12.33
N LYS A 547 -33.39 -23.65 11.42
CA LYS A 547 -33.59 -23.93 9.99
C LYS A 547 -32.27 -24.08 9.22
N LYS A 548 -31.19 -23.43 9.69
CA LYS A 548 -29.84 -23.51 9.08
C LYS A 548 -28.96 -24.64 9.60
N LYS A 549 -29.30 -25.27 10.73
CA LYS A 549 -28.51 -26.34 11.36
C LYS A 549 -28.34 -27.59 10.48
N ASP A 550 -29.28 -27.83 9.55
CA ASP A 550 -29.21 -28.96 8.60
C ASP A 550 -28.49 -28.62 7.29
N ASP A 551 -28.36 -27.34 6.93
CA ASP A 551 -27.70 -26.89 5.68
C ASP A 551 -26.24 -26.45 5.89
N ASN A 552 -25.84 -26.06 7.12
CA ASN A 552 -24.47 -25.73 7.49
C ASN A 552 -23.64 -26.98 7.88
N ALA A 553 -23.69 -28.03 7.07
CA ALA A 553 -22.74 -29.11 7.20
C ALA A 553 -21.32 -28.53 7.04
N ARG A 554 -20.49 -28.66 8.09
CA ARG A 554 -19.06 -28.29 8.14
C ARG A 554 -18.34 -28.89 6.92
N THR A 555 -18.34 -28.18 5.80
CA THR A 555 -17.87 -28.67 4.50
C THR A 555 -16.91 -27.65 3.92
N TRP A 556 -15.90 -28.16 3.23
CA TRP A 556 -14.97 -27.33 2.47
C TRP A 556 -15.73 -26.66 1.33
N LEU A 557 -15.73 -25.32 1.32
CA LEU A 557 -16.21 -24.51 0.22
C LEU A 557 -15.16 -24.44 -0.89
N ALA A 558 -15.64 -24.18 -2.11
CA ALA A 558 -14.80 -24.03 -3.28
C ALA A 558 -14.23 -22.61 -3.37
N GLY A 559 -12.89 -22.55 -3.39
CA GLY A 559 -12.09 -21.50 -4.01
C GLY A 559 -11.96 -20.18 -3.25
N LEU A 560 -10.82 -19.53 -3.46
CA LEU A 560 -10.60 -18.12 -3.20
C LEU A 560 -11.10 -17.28 -4.38
N PRO A 561 -11.41 -15.98 -4.17
CA PRO A 561 -11.76 -15.08 -5.26
C PRO A 561 -10.65 -14.98 -6.31
N GLU A 562 -11.05 -14.86 -7.58
CA GLU A 562 -10.12 -14.57 -8.68
C GLU A 562 -9.42 -13.23 -8.44
N CYS A 563 -8.14 -13.18 -8.79
CA CYS A 563 -7.36 -11.96 -8.83
C CYS A 563 -7.34 -11.35 -10.24
N GLU A 564 -6.92 -10.09 -10.30
CA GLU A 564 -6.66 -9.37 -11.54
C GLU A 564 -5.26 -8.77 -11.57
N LEU A 565 -4.65 -8.67 -12.75
CA LEU A 565 -3.44 -7.90 -12.91
C LEU A 565 -3.70 -6.39 -12.85
N ASP A 566 -2.84 -5.69 -12.12
CA ASP A 566 -2.82 -4.23 -11.96
C ASP A 566 -1.64 -3.64 -12.72
N SER A 567 -1.90 -2.73 -13.66
CA SER A 567 -0.86 -2.21 -14.56
C SER A 567 0.22 -1.39 -13.85
N GLU A 568 -0.15 -0.64 -12.80
CA GLU A 568 0.80 0.20 -12.05
C GLU A 568 1.76 -0.71 -11.26
N SER A 569 1.24 -1.78 -10.66
CA SER A 569 2.03 -2.77 -9.94
C SER A 569 2.82 -3.69 -10.89
N THR A 570 2.28 -4.03 -12.06
CA THR A 570 3.03 -4.74 -13.12
C THR A 570 4.23 -3.92 -13.59
N ALA A 571 4.06 -2.62 -13.85
CA ALA A 571 5.19 -1.75 -14.20
C ALA A 571 6.23 -1.67 -13.08
N ALA A 572 5.81 -1.73 -11.82
CA ALA A 572 6.70 -1.84 -10.67
C ALA A 572 7.45 -3.18 -10.63
N CYS A 573 6.76 -4.31 -10.82
CA CYS A 573 7.40 -5.61 -10.96
C CYS A 573 8.42 -5.62 -12.10
N LYS A 574 8.13 -4.94 -13.21
CA LYS A 574 9.04 -4.85 -14.36
C LYS A 574 10.32 -4.11 -13.99
N ASP A 575 10.21 -2.94 -13.38
CA ASP A 575 11.37 -2.19 -12.91
C ASP A 575 12.22 -3.03 -11.95
N HIS A 576 11.58 -3.75 -11.03
CA HIS A 576 12.29 -4.60 -10.07
C HIS A 576 12.98 -5.80 -10.72
N ALA A 577 12.31 -6.47 -11.66
CA ALA A 577 12.90 -7.55 -12.42
C ALA A 577 14.12 -7.09 -13.23
N VAL A 578 14.06 -5.87 -13.79
CA VAL A 578 15.20 -5.24 -14.48
C VAL A 578 16.34 -4.97 -13.50
N PHE A 579 16.06 -4.43 -12.32
CA PHE A 579 17.06 -4.21 -11.27
C PHE A 579 17.78 -5.52 -10.90
N LEU A 580 17.03 -6.60 -10.61
CA LEU A 580 17.63 -7.89 -10.24
C LEU A 580 18.46 -8.49 -11.38
N ASN A 581 18.02 -8.32 -12.62
CA ASN A 581 18.78 -8.75 -13.80
C ASN A 581 20.08 -7.96 -14.03
N MET A 582 20.29 -6.85 -13.31
CA MET A 582 21.54 -6.07 -13.32
C MET A 582 22.48 -6.41 -12.16
N HIS A 583 21.99 -7.04 -11.08
CA HIS A 583 22.74 -7.22 -9.82
C HIS A 583 22.62 -8.65 -9.27
N GLU A 584 23.45 -9.58 -9.76
CA GLU A 584 23.44 -10.98 -9.28
C GLU A 584 23.69 -11.10 -7.77
N ALA A 585 24.46 -10.17 -7.19
CA ALA A 585 24.71 -10.12 -5.75
C ALA A 585 23.44 -9.93 -4.91
N HIS A 586 22.35 -9.43 -5.52
CA HIS A 586 21.04 -9.31 -4.89
C HIS A 586 20.19 -10.59 -5.06
N TRP A 587 20.67 -11.66 -5.70
CA TRP A 587 19.90 -12.92 -5.86
C TRP A 587 19.94 -13.79 -4.60
N VAL A 588 19.89 -13.17 -3.43
CA VAL A 588 19.91 -13.82 -2.11
C VAL A 588 18.85 -13.17 -1.23
N TRP A 589 18.31 -13.91 -0.27
CA TRP A 589 17.36 -13.36 0.69
C TRP A 589 18.10 -12.72 1.87
N PRO A 590 17.67 -11.54 2.35
CA PRO A 590 16.50 -10.76 1.93
C PRO A 590 16.73 -9.77 0.77
N GLU A 591 17.96 -9.62 0.28
CA GLU A 591 18.38 -8.59 -0.67
C GLU A 591 17.64 -8.63 -2.02
N ALA A 592 17.14 -9.79 -2.43
CA ALA A 592 16.34 -9.97 -3.63
C ALA A 592 15.02 -9.17 -3.60
N HIS A 593 14.53 -8.84 -2.41
CA HIS A 593 13.32 -8.03 -2.22
C HIS A 593 13.64 -6.54 -2.09
N GLU A 594 14.90 -6.13 -2.18
CA GLU A 594 15.31 -4.74 -2.02
C GLU A 594 16.06 -4.23 -3.25
N GLU A 595 15.87 -2.96 -3.57
CA GLU A 595 16.73 -2.26 -4.53
C GLU A 595 17.69 -1.35 -3.78
N ASN A 596 18.99 -1.59 -3.92
CA ASN A 596 19.95 -0.66 -3.36
C ASN A 596 19.94 0.64 -4.19
N PRO A 597 19.55 1.79 -3.60
CA PRO A 597 19.54 3.06 -4.30
C PRO A 597 20.89 3.41 -4.92
N ALA A 598 22.01 2.97 -4.31
CA ALA A 598 23.39 3.18 -4.78
C ALA A 598 23.71 2.48 -6.11
N LEU A 599 22.87 1.55 -6.56
CA LEU A 599 23.11 0.74 -7.74
C LEU A 599 22.31 1.25 -8.95
N ALA A 600 22.86 1.02 -10.15
CA ALA A 600 22.19 1.37 -11.40
C ALA A 600 20.87 0.59 -11.55
N GLY A 601 19.88 1.18 -12.22
CA GLY A 601 18.56 0.54 -12.39
C GLY A 601 17.65 0.65 -11.17
N PHE A 602 18.12 1.18 -10.02
CA PHE A 602 17.25 1.51 -8.91
C PHE A 602 16.10 2.42 -9.38
N SER A 603 14.90 2.08 -8.93
CA SER A 603 13.74 2.94 -9.09
C SER A 603 12.89 2.89 -7.82
N PRO A 604 12.35 4.05 -7.38
CA PRO A 604 11.31 4.09 -6.35
C PRO A 604 10.14 3.14 -6.62
N ARG A 605 9.82 2.94 -7.90
CA ARG A 605 8.69 2.11 -8.34
C ARG A 605 9.00 0.63 -8.21
N GLY A 606 10.17 0.17 -8.67
CA GLY A 606 10.61 -1.21 -8.53
C GLY A 606 10.84 -1.65 -7.08
N MET A 607 11.47 -0.80 -6.26
CA MET A 607 11.65 -1.05 -4.83
C MET A 607 10.31 -1.38 -4.12
N ARG A 608 9.22 -0.69 -4.49
CA ARG A 608 7.89 -0.96 -3.92
C ARG A 608 7.40 -2.38 -4.23
N ALA A 609 7.61 -2.85 -5.46
CA ALA A 609 7.22 -4.20 -5.85
C ALA A 609 8.12 -5.26 -5.17
N GLY A 610 9.43 -5.04 -5.14
CA GLY A 610 10.40 -5.98 -4.56
C GLY A 610 10.03 -6.39 -3.13
N LEU A 611 9.76 -5.41 -2.27
CA LEU A 611 9.48 -5.60 -0.84
C LEU A 611 8.24 -6.44 -0.52
N ARG A 612 7.36 -6.64 -1.51
CA ARG A 612 6.07 -7.34 -1.36
C ARG A 612 5.85 -8.41 -2.42
N SER A 613 6.93 -8.77 -3.10
CA SER A 613 6.90 -9.75 -4.17
C SER A 613 7.31 -11.13 -3.70
N VAL A 614 6.85 -12.12 -4.45
CA VAL A 614 7.50 -13.42 -4.58
C VAL A 614 8.29 -13.41 -5.89
N ILE A 615 9.48 -13.99 -5.87
CA ILE A 615 10.46 -13.83 -6.95
C ILE A 615 10.95 -15.22 -7.38
N VAL A 616 11.08 -15.44 -8.69
CA VAL A 616 11.86 -16.55 -9.25
C VAL A 616 12.94 -15.95 -10.14
N MET A 617 14.17 -16.40 -9.95
CA MET A 617 15.33 -16.02 -10.75
C MET A 617 15.97 -17.27 -11.33
N SER A 618 16.42 -17.21 -12.58
CA SER A 618 17.12 -18.32 -13.23
C SER A 618 18.12 -17.80 -14.25
N LYS A 619 19.27 -18.48 -14.37
CA LYS A 619 20.19 -18.27 -15.49
C LYS A 619 19.68 -18.91 -16.79
N GLY A 620 18.67 -19.78 -16.70
CA GLY A 620 17.97 -20.38 -17.82
C GLY A 620 16.68 -19.62 -18.16
N SER A 621 15.86 -20.21 -19.04
CA SER A 621 14.56 -19.65 -19.36
C SER A 621 13.52 -20.00 -18.29
N LEU A 622 12.64 -19.05 -17.97
CA LEU A 622 11.50 -19.18 -17.09
C LEU A 622 10.20 -19.10 -17.90
N ASP A 623 9.24 -19.94 -17.54
CA ASP A 623 7.84 -19.76 -17.94
C ASP A 623 7.07 -19.13 -16.78
N ALA A 624 6.29 -18.10 -17.06
CA ALA A 624 5.60 -17.34 -16.03
C ALA A 624 4.49 -18.16 -15.32
N ALA A 625 3.82 -19.10 -16.01
CA ALA A 625 2.86 -19.99 -15.39
C ALA A 625 3.54 -21.07 -14.55
N ASP A 626 4.67 -21.62 -15.03
CA ASP A 626 5.46 -22.56 -14.26
C ASP A 626 6.03 -21.91 -12.99
N SER A 627 6.37 -20.63 -13.03
CA SER A 627 6.82 -19.87 -11.85
C SER A 627 5.74 -19.80 -10.75
N VAL A 628 4.46 -19.72 -11.12
CA VAL A 628 3.35 -19.81 -10.15
C VAL A 628 3.28 -21.20 -9.51
N ASP A 629 3.51 -22.27 -10.28
CA ASP A 629 3.59 -23.63 -9.77
C ASP A 629 4.79 -23.86 -8.83
N GLN A 630 5.88 -23.13 -9.06
CA GLN A 630 7.03 -23.15 -8.16
C GLN A 630 6.69 -22.49 -6.83
N TRP A 631 6.18 -21.26 -6.83
CA TRP A 631 5.82 -20.54 -5.61
C TRP A 631 4.81 -21.30 -4.75
N ILE A 632 3.75 -21.84 -5.36
CA ILE A 632 2.74 -22.61 -4.61
C ILE A 632 3.29 -23.94 -4.05
N GLY A 633 4.37 -24.47 -4.62
CA GLY A 633 5.05 -25.68 -4.15
C GLY A 633 5.98 -25.45 -2.95
N THR A 634 6.22 -24.19 -2.57
CA THR A 634 7.03 -23.78 -1.41
C THR A 634 6.13 -23.28 -0.27
N VAL A 635 6.65 -22.96 0.92
CA VAL A 635 5.82 -22.50 2.04
C VAL A 635 5.70 -20.98 2.11
N TYR A 636 6.81 -20.25 2.18
CA TYR A 636 6.81 -18.79 2.32
C TYR A 636 6.25 -18.08 1.09
N HIS A 637 6.51 -18.56 -0.13
CA HIS A 637 5.89 -17.95 -1.32
C HIS A 637 4.41 -18.34 -1.49
N ARG A 638 3.97 -19.48 -0.95
CA ARG A 638 2.57 -19.95 -1.11
C ARG A 638 1.57 -19.05 -0.39
N PHE A 639 1.87 -18.60 0.81
CA PHE A 639 0.87 -17.93 1.65
C PHE A 639 0.38 -16.61 1.05
N PRO A 640 1.25 -15.74 0.48
CA PRO A 640 0.79 -14.58 -0.29
C PRO A 640 -0.14 -14.96 -1.45
N LEU A 641 0.10 -16.08 -2.14
CA LEU A 641 -0.74 -16.53 -3.26
C LEU A 641 -2.13 -17.00 -2.85
N LEU A 642 -2.27 -17.45 -1.60
CA LEU A 642 -3.51 -17.99 -1.02
C LEU A 642 -4.23 -17.01 -0.08
N GLU A 643 -3.72 -15.79 0.04
CA GLU A 643 -4.35 -14.76 0.84
C GLU A 643 -5.66 -14.29 0.20
N TYR A 644 -6.72 -14.20 0.99
CA TYR A 644 -8.09 -14.02 0.48
C TYR A 644 -8.43 -12.55 0.20
N ASN A 645 -7.77 -11.60 0.89
CA ASN A 645 -7.97 -10.17 0.70
C ASN A 645 -7.23 -9.62 -0.54
N ILE A 646 -6.53 -10.48 -1.29
CA ILE A 646 -5.85 -10.09 -2.53
C ILE A 646 -6.80 -10.21 -3.70
N LYS A 647 -7.19 -9.06 -4.25
CA LYS A 647 -8.02 -8.98 -5.48
C LYS A 647 -7.20 -8.60 -6.69
N ARG A 648 -6.00 -8.06 -6.50
CA ARG A 648 -5.14 -7.59 -7.58
C ARG A 648 -3.68 -7.83 -7.25
N PHE A 649 -2.84 -7.96 -8.26
CA PHE A 649 -1.39 -8.09 -8.12
C PHE A 649 -0.66 -7.47 -9.32
N GLY A 650 0.61 -7.16 -9.15
CA GLY A 650 1.54 -6.88 -10.25
C GLY A 650 2.30 -8.14 -10.62
N LEU A 651 2.51 -8.40 -11.90
CA LEU A 651 3.46 -9.42 -12.35
C LEU A 651 4.23 -8.88 -13.54
N ALA A 652 5.52 -9.16 -13.58
CA ALA A 652 6.34 -8.95 -14.76
C ALA A 652 7.31 -10.12 -14.93
N HIS A 653 7.52 -10.49 -16.19
CA HIS A 653 8.56 -11.40 -16.61
C HIS A 653 9.61 -10.60 -17.39
N SER A 654 10.79 -10.39 -16.81
CA SER A 654 11.89 -9.75 -17.52
C SER A 654 12.78 -10.83 -18.15
N GLY A 655 12.74 -10.89 -19.48
CA GLY A 655 13.42 -11.88 -20.30
C GLY A 655 14.16 -11.29 -21.50
N ALA A 656 14.41 -12.11 -22.53
CA ALA A 656 15.27 -11.78 -23.68
C ALA A 656 14.82 -10.56 -24.51
N GLN A 657 13.58 -10.10 -24.37
CA GLN A 657 13.01 -9.03 -25.18
C GLN A 657 13.23 -7.62 -24.59
N ASP A 658 13.77 -7.50 -23.36
CA ASP A 658 14.08 -6.21 -22.74
C ASP A 658 15.47 -5.64 -23.17
N GLU A 659 15.96 -6.00 -24.37
CA GLU A 659 17.26 -5.54 -24.89
C GLU A 659 17.39 -4.01 -24.88
N GLU A 660 16.30 -3.28 -25.12
CA GLU A 660 16.30 -1.80 -25.10
C GLU A 660 16.64 -1.24 -23.70
N LEU A 661 16.12 -1.85 -22.63
CA LEU A 661 16.39 -1.43 -21.25
C LEU A 661 17.81 -1.82 -20.85
N ILE A 662 18.23 -3.04 -21.19
CA ILE A 662 19.61 -3.50 -20.95
C ILE A 662 20.61 -2.60 -21.69
N GLN A 663 20.32 -2.24 -22.95
CA GLN A 663 21.15 -1.34 -23.75
C GLN A 663 21.17 0.09 -23.18
N ARG A 664 20.02 0.57 -22.66
CA ARG A 664 19.92 1.89 -22.01
C ARG A 664 20.83 2.00 -20.79
N PHE A 665 21.03 0.91 -20.04
CA PHE A 665 21.86 0.91 -18.83
C PHE A 665 23.26 0.32 -19.04
N GLY A 666 23.55 -0.30 -20.19
CA GLY A 666 24.87 -0.81 -20.55
C GLY A 666 25.30 -2.04 -19.74
N CYS A 667 24.36 -2.89 -19.34
CA CYS A 667 24.63 -4.06 -18.49
C CYS A 667 24.68 -5.37 -19.29
N GLU A 668 25.42 -6.36 -18.80
CA GLU A 668 25.36 -7.74 -19.32
C GLU A 668 24.17 -8.47 -18.70
N ARG A 669 23.47 -9.29 -19.49
CA ARG A 669 22.30 -10.04 -19.04
C ARG A 669 22.72 -11.19 -18.11
N LEU A 670 22.13 -11.24 -16.92
CA LEU A 670 22.39 -12.31 -15.94
C LEU A 670 21.45 -13.53 -16.10
N GLY A 671 20.20 -13.33 -16.52
CA GLY A 671 19.22 -14.42 -16.63
C GLY A 671 17.80 -13.97 -17.00
N GLU A 672 16.81 -14.69 -16.47
CA GLU A 672 15.38 -14.35 -16.46
C GLU A 672 14.89 -14.21 -15.02
N THR A 673 14.05 -13.21 -14.80
CA THR A 673 13.48 -12.92 -13.49
C THR A 673 11.97 -12.72 -13.63
N VAL A 674 11.20 -13.41 -12.80
CA VAL A 674 9.75 -13.21 -12.67
C VAL A 674 9.48 -12.65 -11.28
N VAL A 675 8.83 -11.48 -11.25
CA VAL A 675 8.44 -10.80 -10.01
C VAL A 675 6.93 -10.74 -9.95
N LEU A 676 6.35 -11.24 -8.86
CA LEU A 676 4.91 -11.21 -8.58
C LEU A 676 4.67 -10.45 -7.26
N ASP A 677 4.19 -9.21 -7.36
CA ASP A 677 3.82 -8.36 -6.23
C ASP A 677 2.35 -8.57 -5.87
N MET A 678 2.11 -9.35 -4.81
CA MET A 678 0.76 -9.57 -4.27
C MET A 678 0.49 -8.70 -3.04
N GLY A 679 1.53 -8.35 -2.27
CA GLY A 679 1.37 -7.64 -1.00
C GLY A 679 1.08 -6.15 -1.15
N SER A 680 1.50 -5.49 -2.24
CA SER A 680 1.25 -4.06 -2.42
C SER A 680 -0.21 -3.70 -2.67
N LEU A 681 -1.06 -4.68 -2.99
CA LEU A 681 -2.46 -4.49 -3.36
C LEU A 681 -3.42 -5.31 -2.49
N GLU A 682 -2.96 -5.79 -1.34
CA GLU A 682 -3.84 -6.34 -0.31
C GLU A 682 -4.94 -5.34 0.03
N GLU A 683 -6.19 -5.78 -0.02
CA GLU A 683 -7.30 -4.93 0.43
C GLU A 683 -7.42 -5.00 1.95
N PRO A 684 -7.92 -3.94 2.61
CA PRO A 684 -8.18 -3.99 4.03
C PRO A 684 -9.07 -5.18 4.40
N ARG A 685 -8.67 -5.90 5.45
CA ARG A 685 -9.43 -7.04 5.94
C ARG A 685 -10.70 -6.52 6.62
N VAL A 686 -11.86 -7.03 6.20
CA VAL A 686 -13.15 -6.72 6.82
C VAL A 686 -13.70 -7.95 7.53
N ASP A 687 -14.36 -7.76 8.67
CA ASP A 687 -14.89 -8.84 9.51
C ASP A 687 -15.67 -9.90 8.73
N GLU A 688 -16.50 -9.50 7.78
CA GLU A 688 -17.28 -10.44 6.97
C GLU A 688 -16.38 -11.38 6.16
N SER A 689 -15.34 -10.84 5.52
CA SER A 689 -14.37 -11.62 4.75
C SER A 689 -13.47 -12.48 5.63
N GLU A 690 -13.02 -11.97 6.78
CA GLU A 690 -12.25 -12.72 7.79
C GLU A 690 -13.02 -13.95 8.30
N ARG A 691 -14.35 -13.81 8.44
CA ARG A 691 -15.25 -14.90 8.84
C ARG A 691 -15.50 -15.89 7.70
N GLN A 692 -15.62 -15.38 6.46
CA GLN A 692 -15.84 -16.19 5.28
C GLN A 692 -14.61 -17.03 4.91
N PHE A 693 -13.40 -16.50 5.06
CA PHE A 693 -12.17 -17.18 4.65
C PHE A 693 -11.33 -17.59 5.86
N ALA A 694 -12.00 -18.10 6.89
CA ALA A 694 -11.38 -18.33 8.19
C ALA A 694 -10.26 -19.39 8.15
N PHE A 695 -10.36 -20.39 7.27
CA PHE A 695 -9.27 -21.31 6.98
C PHE A 695 -9.12 -21.59 5.49
N VAL A 696 -7.86 -21.77 5.08
CA VAL A 696 -7.46 -22.08 3.72
C VAL A 696 -6.51 -23.28 3.76
N ALA A 697 -6.96 -24.42 3.23
CA ALA A 697 -6.19 -25.66 3.23
C ALA A 697 -5.48 -25.89 1.90
N TRP A 698 -4.22 -26.35 1.98
CA TRP A 698 -3.41 -26.72 0.82
C TRP A 698 -2.59 -27.99 1.06
N PRO A 699 -2.53 -28.96 0.12
CA PRO A 699 -3.34 -29.05 -1.09
C PRO A 699 -4.84 -29.06 -0.80
N PRO A 700 -5.70 -28.64 -1.75
CA PRO A 700 -7.14 -28.63 -1.56
C PRO A 700 -7.72 -30.04 -1.35
N HIS A 701 -8.84 -30.11 -0.64
CA HIS A 701 -9.59 -31.33 -0.41
C HIS A 701 -9.94 -32.03 -1.74
N GLU A 702 -9.61 -33.31 -1.82
CA GLU A 702 -9.73 -34.18 -2.99
C GLU A 702 -8.88 -33.79 -4.21
N MET A 703 -7.92 -32.86 -4.06
CA MET A 703 -6.98 -32.54 -5.14
C MET A 703 -6.25 -33.81 -5.61
N LYS A 704 -6.10 -33.94 -6.93
CA LYS A 704 -5.36 -35.04 -7.57
C LYS A 704 -4.09 -34.50 -8.22
N ASN A 705 -3.16 -35.40 -8.49
CA ASN A 705 -1.87 -35.09 -9.12
C ASN A 705 -1.02 -34.10 -8.30
N VAL A 706 -1.16 -34.12 -6.97
CA VAL A 706 -0.29 -33.30 -6.11
C VAL A 706 1.17 -33.75 -6.32
N PRO A 707 2.12 -32.82 -6.46
CA PRO A 707 3.53 -33.16 -6.57
C PRO A 707 4.01 -33.92 -5.33
N ARG A 708 5.11 -34.65 -5.49
CA ARG A 708 5.62 -35.53 -4.43
C ARG A 708 6.73 -34.89 -3.60
N GLN A 709 7.34 -33.85 -4.12
CA GLN A 709 8.57 -33.23 -3.62
C GLN A 709 8.33 -31.76 -3.26
N PHE A 710 9.06 -31.25 -2.27
CA PHE A 710 9.18 -29.81 -2.04
C PHE A 710 9.73 -29.13 -3.30
N ALA A 711 9.14 -28.01 -3.71
CA ALA A 711 9.55 -27.34 -4.93
C ALA A 711 10.82 -26.50 -4.70
N TYR A 712 11.87 -26.75 -5.49
CA TYR A 712 13.07 -25.90 -5.56
C TYR A 712 13.75 -25.60 -4.21
N ASN A 713 14.70 -24.65 -4.21
CA ASN A 713 15.36 -24.12 -3.02
C ASN A 713 14.62 -22.84 -2.61
N GLU A 714 13.79 -22.92 -1.56
CA GLU A 714 13.13 -21.74 -1.03
C GLU A 714 14.08 -20.98 -0.11
N LEU A 715 14.15 -19.66 -0.29
CA LEU A 715 14.86 -18.76 0.61
C LEU A 715 13.86 -17.79 1.26
N PRO A 716 13.88 -17.63 2.60
CA PRO A 716 14.73 -18.37 3.54
C PRO A 716 14.33 -19.85 3.62
N ASN A 717 15.28 -20.72 3.95
CA ASN A 717 15.02 -22.17 4.00
C ASN A 717 14.23 -22.53 5.28
N PRO A 718 12.99 -23.04 5.17
CA PRO A 718 12.17 -23.39 6.32
C PRO A 718 12.75 -24.50 7.20
N LEU A 719 13.76 -25.25 6.73
CA LEU A 719 14.37 -26.38 7.44
C LEU A 719 15.79 -26.09 7.97
N GLU A 720 16.23 -24.84 7.93
CA GLU A 720 17.58 -24.44 8.35
C GLU A 720 17.85 -24.78 9.82
N ASP A 721 16.92 -24.44 10.73
CA ASP A 721 17.06 -24.67 12.18
C ASP A 721 17.06 -26.17 12.57
N VAL A 722 16.65 -27.06 11.67
CA VAL A 722 16.72 -28.52 11.85
C VAL A 722 17.91 -29.15 11.13
N GLY A 723 18.85 -28.32 10.64
CA GLY A 723 20.12 -28.75 10.05
C GLY A 723 20.01 -29.30 8.62
N ILE A 724 18.91 -29.00 7.92
CA ILE A 724 18.71 -29.43 6.53
C ILE A 724 18.97 -28.25 5.61
N GLY A 725 20.09 -28.28 4.88
CA GLY A 725 20.43 -27.28 3.87
C GLY A 725 19.61 -27.43 2.58
N GLU A 726 19.89 -26.57 1.60
CA GLU A 726 19.17 -26.47 0.32
C GLU A 726 19.08 -27.80 -0.44
N GLU A 727 20.19 -28.53 -0.61
CA GLU A 727 20.19 -29.85 -1.28
C GLU A 727 19.34 -30.89 -0.53
N GLY A 728 19.20 -30.72 0.78
CA GLY A 728 18.38 -31.58 1.63
C GLY A 728 16.90 -31.27 1.48
N GLN A 729 16.54 -30.01 1.30
CA GLN A 729 15.16 -29.56 1.07
C GLN A 729 14.55 -30.23 -0.17
N GLN A 730 15.31 -30.36 -1.26
CA GLN A 730 14.84 -31.07 -2.45
C GLN A 730 14.60 -32.57 -2.22
N LYS A 731 14.99 -33.16 -1.08
CA LYS A 731 14.73 -34.58 -0.79
C LYS A 731 13.47 -34.79 0.05
N THR A 732 12.81 -33.70 0.44
CA THR A 732 11.62 -33.73 1.30
C THR A 732 10.33 -33.78 0.49
N GLY A 733 9.24 -34.19 1.13
CA GLY A 733 7.93 -34.28 0.48
C GLY A 733 7.28 -32.92 0.28
N TYR A 734 6.19 -32.92 -0.48
CA TYR A 734 5.41 -31.71 -0.78
C TYR A 734 4.77 -31.12 0.49
N PRO A 735 4.91 -29.80 0.75
CA PRO A 735 4.41 -29.20 1.97
C PRO A 735 2.88 -29.14 2.03
N VAL A 736 2.32 -29.41 3.20
CA VAL A 736 0.87 -29.39 3.49
C VAL A 736 0.60 -28.35 4.56
N SER A 737 -0.40 -27.48 4.36
CA SER A 737 -0.64 -26.31 5.22
C SER A 737 -2.12 -26.03 5.44
N LEU A 738 -2.40 -25.42 6.60
CA LEU A 738 -3.66 -24.77 6.92
C LEU A 738 -3.35 -23.33 7.34
N GLN A 739 -3.69 -22.38 6.48
CA GLN A 739 -3.64 -20.95 6.77
C GLN A 739 -4.97 -20.51 7.39
N PHE A 740 -4.95 -19.52 8.26
CA PHE A 740 -6.13 -19.02 8.96
C PHE A 740 -6.18 -17.50 9.00
N SER A 741 -7.39 -16.97 9.14
CA SER A 741 -7.62 -15.52 9.16
C SER A 741 -7.13 -14.88 10.47
N ASN A 742 -6.88 -13.57 10.49
CA ASN A 742 -6.37 -12.86 11.66
C ASN A 742 -7.32 -12.98 12.87
N LEU A 743 -8.61 -13.08 12.60
CA LEU A 743 -9.62 -13.32 13.61
C LEU A 743 -9.38 -14.62 14.38
N ILE A 744 -8.86 -15.66 13.70
CA ILE A 744 -8.53 -16.96 14.29
C ILE A 744 -7.20 -16.93 15.01
N VAL A 745 -6.17 -16.31 14.42
CA VAL A 745 -4.82 -16.19 14.99
C VAL A 745 -4.87 -15.79 16.46
N ASN A 746 -5.65 -14.75 16.77
CA ASN A 746 -5.75 -14.17 18.11
C ASN A 746 -6.54 -15.03 19.12
N GLN A 747 -7.12 -16.13 18.67
CA GLN A 747 -7.85 -17.10 19.48
C GLN A 747 -7.07 -18.40 19.67
N THR A 748 -6.05 -18.63 18.85
CA THR A 748 -5.29 -19.88 18.82
C THR A 748 -4.21 -19.93 19.91
N SER A 749 -4.22 -20.99 20.72
CA SER A 749 -3.19 -21.25 21.73
C SER A 749 -2.30 -22.45 21.41
N GLU A 750 -2.84 -23.50 20.78
CA GLU A 750 -2.08 -24.68 20.37
C GLU A 750 -2.54 -25.13 18.98
N CYS A 751 -1.59 -25.55 18.17
CA CYS A 751 -1.84 -26.09 16.83
C CYS A 751 -1.05 -27.37 16.64
N THR A 752 -1.65 -28.35 15.99
CA THR A 752 -0.94 -29.50 15.43
C THR A 752 -1.44 -29.77 14.02
N LEU A 753 -0.57 -30.30 13.18
CA LEU A 753 -0.92 -30.84 11.87
C LEU A 753 -0.19 -32.16 11.68
N ARG A 754 -0.93 -33.21 11.30
CA ARG A 754 -0.40 -34.55 11.05
C ARG A 754 -0.84 -35.06 9.70
N LEU A 755 -0.01 -35.87 9.08
CA LEU A 755 -0.24 -36.43 7.75
C LEU A 755 -0.26 -37.96 7.83
N TYR A 756 -1.26 -38.59 7.22
CA TYR A 756 -1.44 -40.04 7.20
C TYR A 756 -1.62 -40.53 5.78
N LYS A 757 -1.17 -41.75 5.47
CA LYS A 757 -1.70 -42.49 4.30
C LYS A 757 -3.18 -42.75 4.52
N ALA A 758 -3.99 -42.75 3.46
CA ALA A 758 -5.44 -42.81 3.61
C ALA A 758 -6.09 -43.80 2.64
N LYS A 759 -6.94 -44.67 3.18
CA LYS A 759 -7.77 -45.60 2.39
C LYS A 759 -9.22 -45.12 2.41
N LYS A 760 -9.86 -45.05 1.24
CA LYS A 760 -11.27 -44.67 1.15
C LYS A 760 -12.17 -45.84 1.56
N ARG A 761 -13.08 -45.60 2.50
CA ARG A 761 -14.05 -46.58 3.00
C ARG A 761 -15.45 -45.99 2.94
N GLY A 762 -16.10 -46.15 1.79
CA GLY A 762 -17.38 -45.48 1.52
C GLY A 762 -17.19 -43.97 1.34
N ALA A 763 -17.90 -43.18 2.15
CA ALA A 763 -17.83 -41.72 2.14
C ALA A 763 -16.72 -41.15 3.06
N SER A 764 -16.10 -41.98 3.90
CA SER A 764 -15.04 -41.56 4.82
C SER A 764 -13.66 -42.08 4.42
N TYR A 765 -12.63 -41.55 5.09
CA TYR A 765 -11.24 -41.93 4.92
C TYR A 765 -10.71 -42.51 6.24
N GLU A 766 -10.05 -43.67 6.17
CA GLU A 766 -9.45 -44.34 7.32
C GLU A 766 -7.96 -43.97 7.42
N LYS A 767 -7.51 -43.58 8.61
CA LYS A 767 -6.10 -43.25 8.91
C LYS A 767 -5.24 -44.51 8.81
N GLY A 768 -4.29 -44.50 7.88
CA GLY A 768 -3.22 -45.49 7.76
C GLY A 768 -1.97 -45.05 8.52
N ASP A 769 -0.80 -45.39 7.96
CA ASP A 769 0.49 -45.04 8.56
C ASP A 769 0.70 -43.53 8.59
N GLU A 770 1.20 -43.02 9.73
CA GLU A 770 1.58 -41.62 9.88
C GLU A 770 2.86 -41.34 9.10
N VAL A 771 2.86 -40.26 8.32
CA VAL A 771 4.01 -39.80 7.54
C VAL A 771 4.89 -38.93 8.44
N PRO A 772 6.17 -39.27 8.65
CA PRO A 772 7.07 -38.43 9.44
C PRO A 772 7.18 -37.05 8.81
N CYS A 773 6.97 -36.01 9.61
CA CYS A 773 7.02 -34.62 9.16
C CYS A 773 7.86 -33.75 10.10
N TRP A 774 8.35 -32.63 9.60
CA TRP A 774 8.64 -31.44 10.40
C TRP A 774 7.37 -30.60 10.50
N LEU A 775 7.15 -29.97 11.66
CA LEU A 775 5.95 -29.20 11.96
C LEU A 775 6.33 -27.75 12.25
N HIS A 776 5.62 -26.82 11.63
CA HIS A 776 5.57 -25.42 12.02
C HIS A 776 4.25 -25.13 12.70
N THR A 777 4.30 -24.42 13.83
CA THR A 777 3.12 -23.85 14.50
C THR A 777 3.34 -22.37 14.81
N PRO A 778 2.28 -21.61 15.15
CA PRO A 778 2.42 -20.21 15.56
C PRO A 778 3.33 -19.97 16.77
N ASN A 779 3.47 -20.97 17.65
CA ASN A 779 4.26 -20.88 18.89
C ASN A 779 5.59 -21.64 18.80
N GLU A 780 5.69 -22.60 17.89
CA GLU A 780 6.89 -23.37 17.59
C GLU A 780 7.18 -23.25 16.09
N PRO A 781 7.72 -22.10 15.66
CA PRO A 781 8.06 -21.89 14.26
C PRO A 781 9.17 -22.84 13.85
N LEU A 782 9.06 -23.41 12.64
CA LEU A 782 10.08 -24.34 12.13
C LEU A 782 11.39 -23.62 11.76
N LEU A 783 11.28 -22.35 11.36
CA LEU A 783 12.39 -21.42 11.22
C LEU A 783 12.16 -20.26 12.21
N LYS A 784 12.94 -20.19 13.28
CA LYS A 784 12.73 -19.24 14.39
C LYS A 784 12.78 -17.79 13.95
N ARG A 785 13.57 -17.46 12.93
CA ARG A 785 13.63 -16.11 12.34
C ARG A 785 12.42 -15.73 11.48
N MET A 786 11.58 -16.69 11.11
CA MET A 786 10.38 -16.51 10.28
C MET A 786 9.15 -17.03 11.01
N VAL A 787 8.58 -16.19 11.87
CA VAL A 787 7.36 -16.52 12.62
C VAL A 787 6.13 -16.16 11.80
N MET A 788 5.44 -17.18 11.29
CA MET A 788 4.12 -17.03 10.67
C MET A 788 3.06 -17.52 11.65
N ARG A 789 2.34 -16.58 12.26
CA ARG A 789 1.34 -16.88 13.31
C ARG A 789 0.00 -17.33 12.74
N ASP A 790 -0.21 -17.11 11.45
CA ASP A 790 -1.43 -17.34 10.68
C ASP A 790 -1.43 -18.66 9.91
N VAL A 791 -0.46 -19.54 10.20
CA VAL A 791 -0.36 -20.84 9.53
C VAL A 791 0.14 -21.94 10.46
N VAL A 792 -0.36 -23.15 10.21
CA VAL A 792 0.24 -24.41 10.64
C VAL A 792 0.57 -25.21 9.38
N PHE A 793 1.80 -25.70 9.27
CA PHE A 793 2.20 -26.50 8.11
C PHE A 793 3.14 -27.64 8.50
N VAL A 794 3.16 -28.66 7.64
CA VAL A 794 4.09 -29.79 7.74
C VAL A 794 4.86 -29.98 6.44
N ILE A 795 6.13 -30.35 6.59
CA ILE A 795 6.98 -30.81 5.49
C ILE A 795 7.29 -32.29 5.73
N PRO A 796 6.86 -33.22 4.85
CA PRO A 796 7.19 -34.63 4.99
C PRO A 796 8.70 -34.88 4.89
N LYS A 797 9.24 -35.78 5.73
CA LYS A 797 10.69 -36.03 5.81
C LYS A 797 11.29 -36.71 4.58
N GLU A 798 10.45 -37.35 3.79
CA GLU A 798 10.81 -38.05 2.57
C GLU A 798 9.81 -37.69 1.47
N LEU A 799 10.17 -38.00 0.22
CA LEU A 799 9.27 -37.88 -0.92
C LEU A 799 7.96 -38.63 -0.65
N LEU A 800 6.83 -38.01 -0.99
CA LEU A 800 5.56 -38.71 -0.96
C LEU A 800 5.55 -39.84 -2.02
N GLU A 801 4.78 -40.90 -1.77
CA GLU A 801 4.62 -42.01 -2.69
C GLU A 801 3.78 -41.58 -3.91
N ALA A 802 4.02 -42.19 -5.07
CA ALA A 802 3.33 -41.84 -6.30
C ALA A 802 1.91 -42.43 -6.34
N ASN A 803 0.93 -41.64 -6.76
CA ASN A 803 -0.48 -42.04 -6.84
C ASN A 803 -1.07 -42.51 -5.50
N GLU A 804 -0.50 -42.05 -4.39
CA GLU A 804 -0.93 -42.41 -3.04
C GLU A 804 -1.88 -41.32 -2.50
N ARG A 805 -2.83 -41.74 -1.67
CA ARG A 805 -3.76 -40.81 -1.02
C ARG A 805 -3.32 -40.51 0.40
N TYR A 806 -3.36 -39.24 0.75
CA TYR A 806 -3.02 -38.75 2.08
C TYR A 806 -4.22 -38.08 2.75
N LEU A 807 -4.29 -38.16 4.07
CA LEU A 807 -5.21 -37.45 4.95
C LEU A 807 -4.39 -36.52 5.86
N ALA A 808 -4.66 -35.23 5.76
CA ALA A 808 -4.15 -34.21 6.65
C ALA A 808 -5.16 -33.97 7.79
N VAL A 809 -4.66 -33.86 9.01
CA VAL A 809 -5.46 -33.67 10.23
C VAL A 809 -4.85 -32.52 11.02
N ALA A 810 -5.52 -31.38 11.02
CA ALA A 810 -5.14 -30.23 11.84
C ALA A 810 -6.00 -30.19 13.11
N THR A 811 -5.39 -29.97 14.27
CA THR A 811 -6.11 -29.73 15.53
C THR A 811 -5.69 -28.39 16.08
N LEU A 812 -6.68 -27.53 16.35
CA LEU A 812 -6.47 -26.17 16.84
C LEU A 812 -7.20 -26.01 18.18
N THR A 813 -6.47 -25.56 19.20
CA THR A 813 -7.05 -25.11 20.47
C THR A 813 -7.31 -23.62 20.37
N LEU A 814 -8.60 -23.28 20.36
CA LEU A 814 -9.11 -21.92 20.24
C LEU A 814 -9.74 -21.52 21.59
N LYS A 815 -9.95 -20.22 21.85
CA LYS A 815 -10.58 -19.73 23.11
C LYS A 815 -11.91 -20.43 23.43
N GLY A 816 -12.65 -20.89 22.42
CA GLY A 816 -13.93 -21.60 22.55
C GLY A 816 -13.86 -23.12 22.65
N GLY A 817 -12.68 -23.74 22.50
CA GLY A 817 -12.53 -25.19 22.53
C GLY A 817 -11.51 -25.72 21.52
N THR A 818 -11.46 -27.04 21.36
CA THR A 818 -10.58 -27.71 20.39
C THR A 818 -11.37 -28.07 19.13
N GLU A 819 -10.88 -27.62 17.98
CA GLU A 819 -11.46 -27.94 16.67
C GLU A 819 -10.50 -28.81 15.86
N THR A 820 -11.04 -29.70 15.04
CA THR A 820 -10.27 -30.60 14.18
C THR A 820 -10.73 -30.50 12.74
N PHE A 821 -9.78 -30.32 11.84
CA PHE A 821 -9.99 -30.18 10.40
C PHE A 821 -9.33 -31.34 9.70
N GLU A 822 -10.07 -32.01 8.83
CA GLU A 822 -9.58 -33.15 8.06
C GLU A 822 -9.80 -32.90 6.56
N TRP A 823 -8.74 -33.12 5.77
CA TRP A 823 -8.86 -33.08 4.31
C TRP A 823 -7.92 -34.09 3.65
N VAL A 824 -8.27 -34.51 2.44
CA VAL A 824 -7.49 -35.51 1.69
C VAL A 824 -6.95 -34.93 0.40
N PHE A 825 -5.87 -35.50 -0.09
CA PHE A 825 -5.38 -35.26 -1.45
C PHE A 825 -4.70 -36.52 -1.99
N THR A 826 -4.50 -36.58 -3.30
CA THR A 826 -3.84 -37.72 -3.98
C THR A 826 -2.67 -37.21 -4.80
N THR A 827 -1.49 -37.77 -4.54
CA THR A 827 -0.27 -37.42 -5.28
C THR A 827 -0.33 -37.92 -6.73
N GLY A 828 0.42 -37.28 -7.62
CA GLY A 828 0.62 -37.74 -8.98
C GLY A 828 1.86 -38.63 -9.11
N SER A 829 2.27 -38.86 -10.35
CA SER A 829 3.58 -39.44 -10.68
C SER A 829 4.70 -38.40 -10.68
N SER A 830 4.38 -37.12 -10.89
CA SER A 830 5.36 -36.04 -10.98
C SER A 830 6.03 -35.75 -9.63
N LEU A 831 7.31 -35.37 -9.69
CA LEU A 831 8.03 -34.88 -8.52
C LEU A 831 7.61 -33.44 -8.19
N GLN A 832 7.57 -32.57 -9.21
CA GLN A 832 7.28 -31.14 -9.10
C GLN A 832 6.22 -30.71 -10.14
N GLY A 833 5.66 -29.50 -9.99
CA GLY A 833 4.66 -28.93 -10.88
C GLY A 833 3.28 -29.57 -10.72
N LEU A 834 2.24 -28.75 -10.58
CA LEU A 834 0.89 -29.23 -10.28
C LEU A 834 0.18 -29.86 -11.50
N GLY A 835 0.76 -29.72 -12.71
CA GLY A 835 0.13 -30.13 -13.95
C GLY A 835 -1.20 -29.38 -14.20
N ARG A 836 -2.08 -29.91 -15.05
CA ARG A 836 -3.40 -29.29 -15.25
C ARG A 836 -4.30 -29.55 -14.03
N LEU A 837 -4.71 -28.48 -13.37
CA LEU A 837 -5.76 -28.50 -12.35
C LEU A 837 -7.11 -28.75 -13.06
N LYS A 838 -7.96 -29.60 -12.47
CA LYS A 838 -9.26 -29.97 -13.04
C LYS A 838 -10.39 -29.53 -12.15
#